data_AF-A0A5C5XPM2-F1
#
_entry.id   AF-A0A5C5XPM2-F1
#
_cell.length_a   1.000
_cell.length_b   1.000
_cell.length_c   1.000
_cell.angle_alpha   90.00
_cell.angle_beta   90.00
_cell.angle_gamma   90.00
#
_symmetry.space_group_name_H-M   'P 1'
#
loop_
_entity.id
_entity.type
_entity.pdbx_description
1 polymer ?
#
loop_
_entity_poly.entity_id
_entity_poly.type
_entity_poly.pdbx_seq_one_letter_code
_entity_poly.pdbx_strand_id
1 'polypeptide(L)'
;MRFFKTLLAQAVLLATCMTFAQDATVRADEPNVPKGTMTSGVFETSQIYPGTRRDYSVYVPAQYSADQPANLMVFMDGRGYLNEKGAFRVPAVFDKLIHQKAIPVTIAVFVNPGTIPATTQGAADRSNRSFEYDSMGDRYSNFLLNEFLPVALKGLNVSDDPADRAVCGISSSGICAFTVAWERPDQFGRVMSHIGSFTNIRGGWRYPGLVRKSQKDPKSIKVYLQDGEHDLSNLHGNWPLGNKDLAAALQFAGYTYKLEMTDGGHSGKWAGEVFPEAVKWLWDDNAQSTNIPVVNTKPKWEPHPDAIAKDDVPKGKVEKMPAWESSKVFPGTTRDWAIYVPAQYKADQPAALMVFQDGSGMMSEWRWRIPTVFDNLIAQGDMPPTIAVFINPGHEMSKPRKNNKHSNRGYEYDSLGDRYVTFLMDEIIPQVKERYNISDDPNMHGIGGSSSGAICAWTAAWERTDYFRKVYSSVGSFTHLRGGNIYPALIRKSEPKPIRIYMADTSGDVDNAFGSWWWANQRMASALAYMGYDVRFDHAEGYGHNSDFGSAHFPDAMRWLWRSEDYSPTIDTSGDLGGDLTLLDLLVPGESWQLVAEDLGFADALCADKAGNLYFCDMREPGVYRIDAKDGTKSKISDESVSGLEFNPDETLLYACQGSQSRVISIDPNSGAVKTVAEGVKPNDLAVTNDGFILFTQTGKSEVVRIDPKSGEVSVADTGITKPNGIALSNDGGTLAVSDYGGTHTWTFRVNTGGVLDAKMPTMPMRLRIDPKGEFNFNEEPPYVAVSKGDGMAVDRKGRYYVTSDLGVQIFDPTGRPCGVLPKVDEDQPLTSCMLAGEEHNTLFIAQGKKIYKRLLTVDRPKR
;
A
#
# COMPACT_ATOMS: atom_id res chain seq x y z
N MET A 1 -44.02 18.17 -25.28
CA MET A 1 -42.95 17.57 -24.44
C MET A 1 -41.86 18.55 -23.94
N ARG A 2 -42.05 19.88 -24.00
CA ARG A 2 -41.09 20.88 -23.47
C ARG A 2 -41.54 21.63 -22.20
N PHE A 3 -42.81 21.50 -21.78
CA PHE A 3 -43.35 22.19 -20.60
C PHE A 3 -43.28 21.40 -19.29
N PHE A 4 -43.03 20.08 -19.34
CA PHE A 4 -42.94 19.24 -18.13
C PHE A 4 -41.53 19.11 -17.53
N LYS A 5 -40.47 19.47 -18.29
CA LYS A 5 -39.08 19.43 -17.77
C LYS A 5 -38.71 20.65 -16.93
N THR A 6 -39.37 21.79 -17.13
CA THR A 6 -39.05 23.05 -16.44
C THR A 6 -39.66 23.11 -15.04
N LEU A 7 -40.85 22.53 -14.81
CA LEU A 7 -41.47 22.45 -13.48
C LEU A 7 -40.75 21.47 -12.55
N LEU A 8 -40.24 20.35 -13.08
CA LEU A 8 -39.48 19.37 -12.28
C LEU A 8 -38.12 19.96 -11.85
N ALA A 9 -37.45 20.69 -12.73
CA ALA A 9 -36.19 21.37 -12.42
C ALA A 9 -36.36 22.51 -11.40
N GLN A 10 -37.46 23.28 -11.47
CA GLN A 10 -37.75 24.33 -10.49
C GLN A 10 -38.20 23.76 -9.13
N ALA A 11 -38.95 22.65 -9.10
CA ALA A 11 -39.32 21.98 -7.85
C ALA A 11 -38.11 21.34 -7.14
N VAL A 12 -37.16 20.78 -7.90
CA VAL A 12 -35.89 20.27 -7.37
C VAL A 12 -34.98 21.41 -6.87
N LEU A 13 -34.93 22.55 -7.58
CA LEU A 13 -34.18 23.74 -7.13
C LEU A 13 -34.78 24.39 -5.86
N LEU A 14 -36.11 24.43 -5.74
CA LEU A 14 -36.79 24.97 -4.57
C LEU A 14 -36.69 24.04 -3.35
N ALA A 15 -36.75 22.71 -3.56
CA ALA A 15 -36.53 21.74 -2.49
C ALA A 15 -35.07 21.76 -1.99
N THR A 16 -34.09 21.86 -2.90
CA THR A 16 -32.67 22.03 -2.52
C THR A 16 -32.40 23.37 -1.85
N CYS A 17 -32.96 24.49 -2.34
CA CYS A 17 -32.83 25.78 -1.65
C CYS A 17 -33.49 25.81 -0.26
N MET A 18 -34.61 25.11 -0.07
CA MET A 18 -35.26 24.99 1.25
C MET A 18 -34.43 24.13 2.22
N THR A 19 -33.79 23.04 1.77
CA THR A 19 -32.87 22.26 2.61
C THR A 19 -31.61 23.06 2.97
N PHE A 20 -31.02 23.79 2.02
CA PHE A 20 -29.87 24.67 2.30
C PHE A 20 -30.17 25.78 3.31
N ALA A 21 -31.38 26.36 3.27
CA ALA A 21 -31.79 27.38 4.23
C ALA A 21 -32.07 26.80 5.62
N GLN A 22 -32.56 25.56 5.72
CA GLN A 22 -32.78 24.86 6.98
C GLN A 22 -31.47 24.41 7.64
N ASP A 23 -30.49 23.94 6.86
CA ASP A 23 -29.17 23.48 7.35
C ASP A 23 -28.30 24.61 7.92
N ALA A 24 -28.38 25.82 7.32
CA ALA A 24 -27.72 27.00 7.86
C ALA A 24 -28.25 27.40 9.26
N THR A 25 -29.49 27.03 9.59
CA THR A 25 -30.10 27.35 10.90
C THR A 25 -29.70 26.36 12.01
N VAL A 26 -29.29 25.13 11.71
CA VAL A 26 -28.92 24.13 12.74
C VAL A 26 -27.55 24.40 13.37
N ARG A 27 -26.67 25.13 12.67
CA ARG A 27 -25.32 25.49 13.16
C ARG A 27 -25.20 26.91 13.71
N ALA A 28 -26.32 27.63 13.82
CA ALA A 28 -26.37 28.97 14.40
C ALA A 28 -26.68 28.88 15.91
N ASP A 29 -26.06 29.76 16.72
CA ASP A 29 -26.41 29.91 18.13
C ASP A 29 -27.86 30.39 18.27
N GLU A 30 -28.72 29.59 18.89
CA GLU A 30 -30.11 29.95 19.20
C GLU A 30 -30.27 30.35 20.68
N PRO A 31 -30.86 31.51 21.01
CA PRO A 31 -30.88 32.05 22.39
C PRO A 31 -31.59 31.18 23.44
N ASN A 32 -32.43 30.23 23.02
CA ASN A 32 -33.29 29.43 23.89
C ASN A 32 -32.91 27.94 23.97
N VAL A 33 -31.79 27.53 23.37
CA VAL A 33 -31.32 26.14 23.43
C VAL A 33 -30.47 25.96 24.71
N PRO A 34 -30.84 25.06 25.64
CA PRO A 34 -30.03 24.75 26.80
C PRO A 34 -28.65 24.22 26.39
N LYS A 35 -27.59 24.81 26.94
CA LYS A 35 -26.20 24.46 26.60
C LYS A 35 -25.64 23.44 27.57
N GLY A 36 -25.02 22.39 27.03
CA GLY A 36 -24.24 21.43 27.80
C GLY A 36 -22.95 22.04 28.39
N THR A 37 -22.29 21.26 29.22
CA THR A 37 -21.03 21.63 29.88
C THR A 37 -19.85 20.84 29.32
N MET A 38 -18.69 21.46 29.22
CA MET A 38 -17.45 20.83 28.77
C MET A 38 -16.46 20.70 29.92
N THR A 39 -15.84 19.53 30.05
CA THR A 39 -14.64 19.32 30.87
C THR A 39 -13.47 18.90 29.98
N SER A 40 -12.25 19.24 30.36
CA SER A 40 -11.04 18.89 29.59
C SER A 40 -9.98 18.27 30.50
N GLY A 41 -9.16 17.40 29.94
CA GLY A 41 -8.10 16.71 30.65
C GLY A 41 -6.98 16.24 29.73
N VAL A 42 -5.96 15.64 30.36
CA VAL A 42 -4.79 15.07 29.70
C VAL A 42 -4.64 13.62 30.16
N PHE A 43 -4.31 12.72 29.24
CA PHE A 43 -4.05 11.31 29.52
C PHE A 43 -2.62 10.95 29.10
N GLU A 44 -1.79 10.47 30.05
CA GLU A 44 -0.34 10.25 29.88
C GLU A 44 0.13 8.85 30.35
N THR A 45 -0.79 8.03 30.88
CA THR A 45 -0.43 6.79 31.60
C THR A 45 -0.71 5.52 30.79
N SER A 46 -0.73 5.60 29.46
CA SER A 46 -1.07 4.46 28.61
C SER A 46 -0.03 3.35 28.70
N GLN A 47 -0.48 2.10 28.87
CA GLN A 47 0.38 0.92 28.78
C GLN A 47 0.36 0.33 27.36
N ILE A 48 -0.76 0.46 26.66
CA ILE A 48 -0.92 0.00 25.27
C ILE A 48 -0.13 0.86 24.28
N TYR A 49 -0.06 2.18 24.54
CA TYR A 49 0.72 3.14 23.76
C TYR A 49 1.73 3.86 24.69
N PRO A 50 2.80 3.18 25.11
CA PRO A 50 3.70 3.69 26.14
C PRO A 50 4.34 5.03 25.75
N GLY A 51 4.46 5.93 26.72
CA GLY A 51 5.07 7.26 26.54
C GLY A 51 4.20 8.29 25.82
N THR A 52 2.97 7.93 25.42
CA THR A 52 2.06 8.87 24.77
C THR A 52 1.36 9.80 25.74
N ARG A 53 1.22 11.05 25.33
CA ARG A 53 0.39 12.10 25.91
C ARG A 53 -0.72 12.47 24.93
N ARG A 54 -1.95 12.63 25.43
CA ARG A 54 -3.09 13.13 24.62
C ARG A 54 -4.04 13.98 25.42
N ASP A 55 -4.53 15.05 24.80
CA ASP A 55 -5.59 15.88 25.37
C ASP A 55 -6.97 15.29 25.02
N TYR A 56 -7.92 15.42 25.93
CA TYR A 56 -9.31 15.03 25.71
C TYR A 56 -10.29 16.04 26.30
N SER A 57 -11.55 15.95 25.89
CA SER A 57 -12.64 16.69 26.51
C SER A 57 -13.93 15.88 26.52
N VAL A 58 -14.83 16.20 27.45
CA VAL A 58 -16.10 15.51 27.65
C VAL A 58 -17.21 16.54 27.70
N TYR A 59 -18.16 16.41 26.78
CA TYR A 59 -19.37 17.20 26.72
C TYR A 59 -20.52 16.44 27.38
N VAL A 60 -21.17 17.10 28.33
CA VAL A 60 -22.36 16.61 29.02
C VAL A 60 -23.54 17.51 28.66
N PRO A 61 -24.60 17.01 28.00
CA PRO A 61 -25.74 17.83 27.59
C PRO A 61 -26.52 18.34 28.80
N ALA A 62 -27.18 19.49 28.68
CA ALA A 62 -27.97 20.09 29.77
C ALA A 62 -29.13 19.20 30.28
N GLN A 63 -29.59 18.29 29.43
CA GLN A 63 -30.68 17.33 29.69
C GLN A 63 -30.20 16.06 30.39
N TYR A 64 -28.91 15.91 30.64
CA TYR A 64 -28.35 14.76 31.35
C TYR A 64 -28.91 14.65 32.79
N SER A 65 -29.23 13.43 33.21
CA SER A 65 -29.59 13.08 34.57
C SER A 65 -28.81 11.84 34.99
N ALA A 66 -28.23 11.84 36.18
CA ALA A 66 -27.49 10.67 36.69
C ALA A 66 -28.40 9.44 36.93
N ASP A 67 -29.72 9.63 37.01
CA ASP A 67 -30.68 8.53 37.22
C ASP A 67 -31.04 7.77 35.94
N GLN A 68 -30.63 8.26 34.76
CA GLN A 68 -30.90 7.64 33.46
C GLN A 68 -29.61 7.52 32.66
N PRO A 69 -29.25 6.33 32.14
CA PRO A 69 -28.06 6.19 31.33
C PRO A 69 -28.17 7.02 30.04
N ALA A 70 -27.16 7.84 29.76
CA ALA A 70 -27.07 8.59 28.52
C ALA A 70 -26.37 7.78 27.42
N ASN A 71 -26.71 8.06 26.16
CA ASN A 71 -25.98 7.51 25.02
C ASN A 71 -24.55 8.06 25.00
N LEU A 72 -23.63 7.34 24.37
CA LEU A 72 -22.22 7.74 24.24
C LEU A 72 -21.86 7.90 22.77
N MET A 73 -21.18 8.99 22.43
CA MET A 73 -20.49 9.13 21.14
C MET A 73 -19.03 9.56 21.35
N VAL A 74 -18.09 8.74 20.88
CA VAL A 74 -16.65 9.02 20.99
C VAL A 74 -16.13 9.56 19.65
N PHE A 75 -15.50 10.73 19.69
CA PHE A 75 -14.90 11.42 18.55
C PHE A 75 -13.38 11.35 18.64
N MET A 76 -12.77 10.61 17.72
CA MET A 76 -11.33 10.63 17.48
C MET A 76 -10.94 11.90 16.70
N ASP A 77 -9.72 12.40 16.87
CA ASP A 77 -9.34 13.79 16.50
C ASP A 77 -10.28 14.85 17.11
N GLY A 78 -10.61 14.66 18.39
CA GLY A 78 -11.65 15.41 19.10
C GLY A 78 -11.59 16.93 18.95
N ARG A 79 -10.39 17.53 18.89
CA ARG A 79 -10.22 18.99 18.71
C ARG A 79 -10.89 19.52 17.45
N GLY A 80 -10.89 18.76 16.35
CA GLY A 80 -11.52 19.17 15.09
C GLY A 80 -13.04 19.27 15.20
N TYR A 81 -13.65 18.33 15.92
CA TYR A 81 -15.10 18.27 16.16
C TYR A 81 -15.59 19.32 17.16
N LEU A 82 -14.77 19.64 18.15
CA LEU A 82 -15.05 20.64 19.19
C LEU A 82 -14.98 22.08 18.72
N ASN A 83 -14.26 22.35 17.64
CA ASN A 83 -14.01 23.72 17.20
C ASN A 83 -15.32 24.44 16.85
N GLU A 84 -15.69 25.43 17.66
CA GLU A 84 -16.90 26.25 17.50
C GLU A 84 -16.94 27.03 16.17
N LYS A 85 -15.77 27.31 15.60
CA LYS A 85 -15.62 27.94 14.28
C LYS A 85 -15.34 26.92 13.17
N GLY A 86 -15.24 25.64 13.53
CA GLY A 86 -14.97 24.53 12.62
C GLY A 86 -16.19 24.12 11.81
N ALA A 87 -16.02 23.04 11.03
CA ALA A 87 -17.07 22.54 10.15
C ALA A 87 -18.18 21.76 10.90
N PHE A 88 -17.80 21.00 11.94
CA PHE A 88 -18.71 20.11 12.66
C PHE A 88 -19.48 20.79 13.79
N ARG A 89 -18.77 21.55 14.65
CA ARG A 89 -19.35 22.28 15.81
C ARG A 89 -20.23 21.37 16.68
N VAL A 90 -19.71 20.18 17.02
CA VAL A 90 -20.50 19.10 17.63
C VAL A 90 -21.29 19.55 18.87
N PRO A 91 -20.74 20.30 19.83
CA PRO A 91 -21.51 20.73 21.00
C PRO A 91 -22.79 21.49 20.64
N ALA A 92 -22.70 22.48 19.73
CA ALA A 92 -23.86 23.26 19.31
C ALA A 92 -24.90 22.44 18.54
N VAL A 93 -24.44 21.51 17.68
CA VAL A 93 -25.33 20.58 16.97
C VAL A 93 -26.03 19.66 17.97
N PHE A 94 -25.31 19.13 18.97
CA PHE A 94 -25.86 18.22 19.97
C PHE A 94 -26.85 18.93 20.89
N ASP A 95 -26.51 20.12 21.40
CA ASP A 95 -27.42 20.97 22.18
C ASP A 95 -28.77 21.11 21.48
N LYS A 96 -28.75 21.46 20.19
CA LYS A 96 -29.94 21.66 19.37
C LYS A 96 -30.72 20.36 19.11
N LEU A 97 -30.05 19.31 18.64
CA LEU A 97 -30.71 18.05 18.30
C LEU A 97 -31.30 17.34 19.53
N ILE A 98 -30.61 17.40 20.68
CA ILE A 98 -31.10 16.83 21.95
C ILE A 98 -32.29 17.66 22.46
N HIS A 99 -32.20 19.00 22.41
CA HIS A 99 -33.32 19.86 22.79
C HIS A 99 -34.58 19.60 21.94
N GLN A 100 -34.39 19.37 20.64
CA GLN A 100 -35.45 19.02 19.70
C GLN A 100 -35.96 17.58 19.84
N LYS A 101 -35.32 16.75 20.68
CA LYS A 101 -35.55 15.29 20.77
C LYS A 101 -35.36 14.56 19.43
N ALA A 102 -34.55 15.14 18.54
CA ALA A 102 -34.20 14.53 17.26
C ALA A 102 -33.15 13.41 17.43
N ILE A 103 -32.40 13.45 18.54
CA ILE A 103 -31.47 12.41 18.96
C ILE A 103 -31.64 12.19 20.48
N PRO A 104 -31.29 11.01 21.02
CA PRO A 104 -31.31 10.75 22.45
C PRO A 104 -30.31 11.63 23.22
N VAL A 105 -30.50 11.76 24.54
CA VAL A 105 -29.54 12.46 25.41
C VAL A 105 -28.18 11.75 25.30
N THR A 106 -27.21 12.45 24.71
CA THR A 106 -25.94 11.85 24.30
C THR A 106 -24.76 12.63 24.89
N ILE A 107 -23.91 11.95 25.65
CA ILE A 107 -22.60 12.43 26.11
C ILE A 107 -21.59 12.22 24.99
N ALA A 108 -20.75 13.24 24.73
CA ALA A 108 -19.71 13.16 23.72
C ALA A 108 -18.32 13.21 24.35
N VAL A 109 -17.46 12.26 23.98
CA VAL A 109 -16.05 12.21 24.40
C VAL A 109 -15.17 12.53 23.20
N PHE A 110 -14.30 13.50 23.34
CA PHE A 110 -13.42 13.99 22.27
C PHE A 110 -11.98 13.67 22.64
N VAL A 111 -11.33 12.79 21.89
CA VAL A 111 -9.96 12.32 22.17
C VAL A 111 -9.05 12.64 21.00
N ASN A 112 -7.91 13.29 21.28
CA ASN A 112 -6.86 13.50 20.30
C ASN A 112 -5.93 12.28 20.25
N PRO A 113 -5.21 12.06 19.14
CA PRO A 113 -4.20 11.00 19.07
C PRO A 113 -3.07 11.25 20.07
N GLY A 114 -2.39 10.17 20.46
CA GLY A 114 -1.16 10.27 21.25
C GLY A 114 -0.02 10.98 20.52
N THR A 115 0.74 11.75 21.28
CA THR A 115 2.05 12.29 20.91
C THR A 115 3.06 11.79 21.92
N ILE A 116 4.26 11.39 21.49
CA ILE A 116 5.36 11.03 22.39
C ILE A 116 6.24 12.27 22.56
N PRO A 117 6.24 12.90 23.74
CA PRO A 117 7.04 14.10 23.96
C PRO A 117 8.54 13.80 23.84
N ALA A 118 9.27 14.67 23.16
CA ALA A 118 10.72 14.60 23.12
C ALA A 118 11.31 14.93 24.50
N THR A 119 12.37 14.23 24.88
CA THR A 119 13.10 14.46 26.14
C THR A 119 14.52 14.98 25.91
N THR A 120 15.02 14.85 24.67
CA THR A 120 16.32 15.34 24.24
C THR A 120 16.22 16.77 23.69
N GLN A 121 17.19 17.63 24.02
CA GLN A 121 17.19 19.02 23.56
C GLN A 121 17.26 19.10 22.02
N GLY A 122 16.34 19.85 21.42
CA GLY A 122 16.29 20.06 19.97
C GLY A 122 15.53 18.99 19.18
N ALA A 123 15.14 17.89 19.83
CA ALA A 123 14.31 16.85 19.22
C ALA A 123 12.83 17.25 19.19
N ALA A 124 12.12 16.78 18.16
CA ALA A 124 10.70 17.04 17.98
C ALA A 124 9.83 15.95 18.62
N ASP A 125 8.66 16.36 19.09
CA ASP A 125 7.61 15.44 19.51
C ASP A 125 7.22 14.50 18.37
N ARG A 126 7.10 13.22 18.67
CA ARG A 126 6.73 12.21 17.69
C ARG A 126 5.23 11.97 17.69
N SER A 127 4.57 12.20 16.55
CA SER A 127 3.15 11.85 16.40
C SER A 127 2.96 10.33 16.41
N ASN A 128 1.99 9.85 17.19
CA ASN A 128 1.56 8.46 17.16
C ASN A 128 0.28 8.25 16.34
N ARG A 129 -0.27 9.32 15.72
CA ARG A 129 -1.60 9.33 15.11
C ARG A 129 -1.81 8.21 14.10
N SER A 130 -0.90 8.04 13.13
CA SER A 130 -1.09 6.99 12.12
C SER A 130 -1.00 5.59 12.71
N PHE A 131 -0.09 5.36 13.66
CA PHE A 131 0.04 4.06 14.32
C PHE A 131 -1.16 3.74 15.21
N GLU A 132 -1.75 4.73 15.89
CA GLU A 132 -2.97 4.56 16.67
C GLU A 132 -4.20 4.36 15.80
N TYR A 133 -4.34 5.13 14.72
CA TYR A 133 -5.60 5.26 13.99
C TYR A 133 -5.69 4.38 12.73
N ASP A 134 -4.61 4.26 11.95
CA ASP A 134 -4.65 3.51 10.69
C ASP A 134 -4.32 2.02 10.88
N SER A 135 -3.73 1.65 12.02
CA SER A 135 -3.42 0.25 12.32
C SER A 135 -4.71 -0.55 12.55
N MET A 136 -4.83 -1.67 11.86
CA MET A 136 -5.93 -2.61 12.06
C MET A 136 -5.75 -3.42 13.35
N GLY A 137 -6.84 -4.07 13.78
CA GLY A 137 -6.88 -4.93 14.97
C GLY A 137 -7.36 -4.19 16.22
N ASP A 138 -7.37 -4.90 17.34
CA ASP A 138 -8.07 -4.50 18.56
C ASP A 138 -7.27 -3.54 19.48
N ARG A 139 -6.02 -3.22 19.13
CA ARG A 139 -5.12 -2.43 19.98
C ARG A 139 -5.74 -1.10 20.40
N TYR A 140 -6.28 -0.33 19.45
CA TYR A 140 -6.89 0.97 19.76
C TYR A 140 -8.20 0.81 20.53
N SER A 141 -9.04 -0.17 20.20
CA SER A 141 -10.26 -0.43 20.96
C SER A 141 -9.98 -0.86 22.41
N ASN A 142 -8.93 -1.66 22.64
CA ASN A 142 -8.50 -2.05 23.98
C ASN A 142 -7.96 -0.84 24.76
N PHE A 143 -7.20 0.05 24.11
CA PHE A 143 -6.80 1.32 24.71
C PHE A 143 -8.03 2.16 25.11
N LEU A 144 -8.96 2.32 24.17
CA LEU A 144 -10.14 3.14 24.38
C LEU A 144 -10.98 2.63 25.56
N LEU A 145 -11.24 1.32 25.60
CA LEU A 145 -12.13 0.71 26.59
C LEU A 145 -11.46 0.48 27.95
N ASN A 146 -10.22 0.00 27.96
CA ASN A 146 -9.59 -0.48 29.20
C ASN A 146 -8.78 0.60 29.92
N GLU A 147 -8.30 1.62 29.20
CA GLU A 147 -7.44 2.66 29.76
C GLU A 147 -8.12 4.04 29.77
N PHE A 148 -8.71 4.44 28.64
CA PHE A 148 -9.12 5.83 28.45
C PHE A 148 -10.55 6.15 28.91
N LEU A 149 -11.56 5.43 28.42
CA LEU A 149 -12.96 5.71 28.76
C LEU A 149 -13.27 5.62 30.27
N PRO A 150 -12.66 4.72 31.06
CA PRO A 150 -12.85 4.72 32.52
C PRO A 150 -12.43 6.04 33.18
N VAL A 151 -11.43 6.73 32.61
CA VAL A 151 -10.99 8.05 33.08
C VAL A 151 -11.93 9.15 32.57
N ALA A 152 -12.24 9.15 31.27
CA ALA A 152 -13.06 10.19 30.65
C ALA A 152 -14.50 10.20 31.18
N LEU A 153 -15.07 9.03 31.50
CA LEU A 153 -16.47 8.89 31.91
C LEU A 153 -16.66 8.85 33.43
N LYS A 154 -15.62 9.13 34.21
CA LYS A 154 -15.66 9.03 35.67
C LYS A 154 -16.78 9.90 36.24
N GLY A 155 -17.74 9.26 36.92
CA GLY A 155 -18.88 9.92 37.57
C GLY A 155 -20.08 10.21 36.64
N LEU A 156 -20.05 9.70 35.40
CA LEU A 156 -21.15 9.80 34.45
C LEU A 156 -21.86 8.45 34.30
N ASN A 157 -23.21 8.48 34.24
CA ASN A 157 -24.04 7.33 33.95
C ASN A 157 -24.25 7.23 32.43
N VAL A 158 -23.51 6.35 31.78
CA VAL A 158 -23.62 6.08 30.33
C VAL A 158 -24.19 4.69 30.11
N SER A 159 -24.93 4.50 29.03
CA SER A 159 -25.45 3.19 28.63
C SER A 159 -24.29 2.25 28.25
N ASP A 160 -24.41 0.98 28.67
CA ASP A 160 -23.53 -0.11 28.25
C ASP A 160 -24.09 -0.88 27.05
N ASP A 161 -25.30 -0.55 26.58
CA ASP A 161 -25.90 -1.16 25.38
C ASP A 161 -25.15 -0.68 24.12
N PRO A 162 -24.62 -1.57 23.27
CA PRO A 162 -23.96 -1.17 22.02
C PRO A 162 -24.85 -0.33 21.11
N ALA A 163 -26.16 -0.52 21.12
CA ALA A 163 -27.10 0.27 20.34
C ALA A 163 -27.15 1.75 20.79
N ASP A 164 -26.69 2.06 22.01
CA ASP A 164 -26.60 3.41 22.58
C ASP A 164 -25.20 4.03 22.47
N ARG A 165 -24.28 3.34 21.77
CA ARG A 165 -22.85 3.72 21.74
C ARG A 165 -22.33 3.85 20.31
N ALA A 166 -21.75 5.00 20.03
CA ALA A 166 -21.22 5.37 18.72
C ALA A 166 -19.75 5.79 18.77
N VAL A 167 -19.03 5.56 17.67
CA VAL A 167 -17.68 6.09 17.42
C VAL A 167 -17.66 6.87 16.12
N CYS A 168 -16.85 7.94 16.08
CA CYS A 168 -16.77 8.86 14.96
C CYS A 168 -15.35 9.36 14.70
N GLY A 169 -15.01 9.53 13.43
CA GLY A 169 -13.75 10.15 13.04
C GLY A 169 -13.70 10.56 11.58
N ILE A 170 -12.61 11.26 11.23
CA ILE A 170 -12.35 11.84 9.91
C ILE A 170 -10.97 11.43 9.37
N SER A 171 -10.87 11.04 8.10
CA SER A 171 -9.59 10.58 7.51
C SER A 171 -9.05 9.36 8.29
N SER A 172 -7.82 9.39 8.81
CA SER A 172 -7.30 8.30 9.68
C SER A 172 -8.17 8.03 10.91
N SER A 173 -8.77 9.05 11.54
CA SER A 173 -9.69 8.76 12.65
C SER A 173 -11.00 8.13 12.18
N GLY A 174 -11.39 8.30 10.91
CA GLY A 174 -12.57 7.67 10.32
C GLY A 174 -12.41 6.16 10.18
N ILE A 175 -11.25 5.71 9.67
CA ILE A 175 -10.93 4.26 9.70
C ILE A 175 -10.77 3.77 11.14
N CYS A 176 -10.16 4.54 12.04
CA CYS A 176 -10.05 4.16 13.45
C CYS A 176 -11.42 3.91 14.09
N ALA A 177 -12.40 4.79 13.83
CA ALA A 177 -13.78 4.61 14.29
C ALA A 177 -14.39 3.33 13.74
N PHE A 178 -14.20 3.05 12.45
CA PHE A 178 -14.62 1.78 11.85
C PHE A 178 -13.95 0.58 12.51
N THR A 179 -12.63 0.61 12.73
CA THR A 179 -11.88 -0.44 13.41
C THR A 179 -12.42 -0.70 14.81
N VAL A 180 -12.70 0.34 15.59
CA VAL A 180 -13.22 0.17 16.97
C VAL A 180 -14.57 -0.54 16.97
N ALA A 181 -15.53 -0.11 16.14
CA ALA A 181 -16.82 -0.76 16.04
C ALA A 181 -16.71 -2.18 15.44
N TRP A 182 -15.80 -2.37 14.48
CA TRP A 182 -15.53 -3.67 13.88
C TRP A 182 -14.96 -4.67 14.89
N GLU A 183 -14.00 -4.28 15.71
CA GLU A 183 -13.38 -5.18 16.69
C GLU A 183 -14.26 -5.37 17.93
N ARG A 184 -15.01 -4.33 18.33
CA ARG A 184 -15.87 -4.34 19.52
C ARG A 184 -17.33 -3.99 19.21
N PRO A 185 -18.03 -4.80 18.39
CA PRO A 185 -19.45 -4.62 18.13
C PRO A 185 -20.30 -4.86 19.40
N ASP A 186 -19.73 -5.55 20.39
CA ASP A 186 -20.26 -5.74 21.74
C ASP A 186 -20.17 -4.48 22.62
N GLN A 187 -19.57 -3.39 22.13
CA GLN A 187 -19.42 -2.13 22.86
C GLN A 187 -19.88 -0.93 22.02
N PHE A 188 -19.74 -0.98 20.70
CA PHE A 188 -20.14 0.10 19.80
C PHE A 188 -20.93 -0.46 18.61
N GLY A 189 -22.25 -0.34 18.67
CA GLY A 189 -23.16 -0.77 17.61
C GLY A 189 -23.31 0.25 16.49
N ARG A 190 -22.72 1.45 16.62
CA ARG A 190 -22.84 2.54 15.63
C ARG A 190 -21.48 3.14 15.30
N VAL A 191 -21.27 3.45 14.03
CA VAL A 191 -20.03 4.10 13.57
C VAL A 191 -20.30 5.12 12.47
N MET A 192 -19.57 6.23 12.55
CA MET A 192 -19.55 7.28 11.53
C MET A 192 -18.12 7.55 11.07
N SER A 193 -17.87 7.41 9.77
CA SER A 193 -16.58 7.69 9.13
C SER A 193 -16.74 8.77 8.08
N HIS A 194 -16.00 9.86 8.24
CA HIS A 194 -15.90 10.95 7.26
C HIS A 194 -14.58 10.85 6.51
N ILE A 195 -14.62 10.90 5.17
CA ILE A 195 -13.46 10.81 4.27
C ILE A 195 -12.46 9.72 4.71
N GLY A 196 -12.97 8.57 5.14
CA GLY A 196 -12.21 7.55 5.86
C GLY A 196 -11.09 6.93 5.02
N SER A 197 -9.91 6.72 5.61
CA SER A 197 -8.73 6.19 4.91
C SER A 197 -8.78 4.67 4.70
N PHE A 198 -9.79 4.16 3.99
CA PHE A 198 -9.87 2.76 3.55
C PHE A 198 -8.92 2.44 2.38
N THR A 199 -7.68 2.93 2.51
CA THR A 199 -6.57 2.83 1.58
C THR A 199 -5.35 2.19 2.26
N ASN A 200 -4.20 2.11 1.59
CA ASN A 200 -3.00 1.40 2.07
C ASN A 200 -2.05 2.27 2.91
N ILE A 201 -2.56 2.88 3.99
CA ILE A 201 -1.71 3.51 5.01
C ILE A 201 -1.09 2.44 5.90
N ARG A 202 -1.93 1.61 6.55
CA ARG A 202 -1.52 0.49 7.42
C ARG A 202 -2.48 -0.73 7.30
N GLY A 203 -3.03 -0.95 6.11
CA GLY A 203 -3.85 -2.11 5.80
C GLY A 203 -5.35 -1.84 5.59
N GLY A 204 -5.81 -0.59 5.71
CA GLY A 204 -7.24 -0.25 5.61
C GLY A 204 -7.99 -0.77 4.37
N TRP A 205 -7.28 -0.95 3.24
CA TRP A 205 -7.80 -1.60 2.03
C TRP A 205 -8.29 -3.05 2.24
N ARG A 206 -7.98 -3.71 3.36
CA ARG A 206 -8.39 -5.08 3.69
C ARG A 206 -9.85 -5.18 4.14
N TYR A 207 -10.44 -4.08 4.64
CA TYR A 207 -11.80 -4.10 5.21
C TYR A 207 -12.89 -4.59 4.24
N PRO A 208 -12.95 -4.18 2.96
CA PRO A 208 -13.94 -4.71 2.03
C PRO A 208 -13.96 -6.26 1.96
N GLY A 209 -12.77 -6.88 1.97
CA GLY A 209 -12.65 -8.35 1.98
C GLY A 209 -13.13 -8.98 3.30
N LEU A 210 -12.79 -8.37 4.45
CA LEU A 210 -13.24 -8.85 5.76
C LEU A 210 -14.75 -8.71 5.95
N VAL A 211 -15.34 -7.60 5.51
CA VAL A 211 -16.79 -7.36 5.52
C VAL A 211 -17.51 -8.41 4.68
N ARG A 212 -17.04 -8.68 3.44
CA ARG A 212 -17.65 -9.71 2.58
C ARG A 212 -17.60 -11.11 3.22
N LYS A 213 -16.52 -11.46 3.91
CA LYS A 213 -16.41 -12.73 4.66
C LYS A 213 -17.45 -12.87 5.77
N SER A 214 -17.88 -11.76 6.35
CA SER A 214 -18.89 -11.77 7.42
C SER A 214 -20.33 -11.97 6.92
N GLN A 215 -20.60 -12.11 5.61
CA GLN A 215 -21.96 -12.20 5.07
C GLN A 215 -22.87 -13.23 5.78
N LYS A 216 -22.33 -14.37 6.22
CA LYS A 216 -23.12 -15.40 6.93
C LYS A 216 -23.49 -15.02 8.35
N ASP A 217 -22.70 -14.14 8.97
CA ASP A 217 -22.86 -13.66 10.34
C ASP A 217 -22.32 -12.21 10.44
N PRO A 218 -23.05 -11.23 9.87
CA PRO A 218 -22.60 -9.84 9.88
C PRO A 218 -22.50 -9.32 11.31
N LYS A 219 -21.43 -8.58 11.61
CA LYS A 219 -21.29 -7.92 12.91
C LYS A 219 -22.45 -6.93 13.10
N SER A 220 -22.97 -6.83 14.33
CA SER A 220 -24.11 -5.97 14.66
C SER A 220 -23.73 -4.49 14.76
N ILE A 221 -23.24 -3.92 13.66
CA ILE A 221 -22.85 -2.51 13.54
C ILE A 221 -23.65 -1.82 12.44
N LYS A 222 -24.01 -0.56 12.71
CA LYS A 222 -24.62 0.37 11.74
C LYS A 222 -23.59 1.39 11.30
N VAL A 223 -23.40 1.54 9.99
CA VAL A 223 -22.24 2.25 9.41
C VAL A 223 -22.67 3.45 8.59
N TYR A 224 -22.27 4.66 9.00
CA TYR A 224 -22.36 5.86 8.18
C TYR A 224 -21.00 6.16 7.56
N LEU A 225 -20.95 6.22 6.23
CA LEU A 225 -19.79 6.63 5.44
C LEU A 225 -20.13 7.93 4.71
N GLN A 226 -19.26 8.92 4.82
CA GLN A 226 -19.28 10.08 3.93
C GLN A 226 -17.90 10.25 3.31
N ASP A 227 -17.87 10.56 2.01
CA ASP A 227 -16.64 10.91 1.31
C ASP A 227 -16.94 12.01 0.26
N GLY A 228 -15.91 12.67 -0.27
CA GLY A 228 -16.01 13.63 -1.37
C GLY A 228 -15.77 12.96 -2.73
N GLU A 229 -16.49 13.35 -3.78
CA GLU A 229 -16.26 12.83 -5.14
C GLU A 229 -14.89 13.21 -5.72
N HIS A 230 -14.25 14.25 -5.16
CA HIS A 230 -12.95 14.77 -5.56
C HIS A 230 -11.92 14.66 -4.43
N ASP A 231 -12.07 13.65 -3.56
CA ASP A 231 -11.11 13.38 -2.50
C ASP A 231 -9.78 12.78 -3.04
N LEU A 232 -8.80 12.58 -2.15
CA LEU A 232 -7.40 12.29 -2.48
C LEU A 232 -7.23 11.03 -3.36
N SER A 233 -6.29 11.14 -4.30
CA SER A 233 -5.60 10.00 -4.90
C SER A 233 -4.10 10.21 -4.73
N ASN A 234 -3.50 9.45 -3.82
CA ASN A 234 -2.13 9.65 -3.34
C ASN A 234 -1.40 8.32 -3.14
N LEU A 235 -0.15 8.34 -2.66
CA LEU A 235 0.65 7.15 -2.38
C LEU A 235 -0.11 5.94 -1.77
N HIS A 236 -1.07 6.17 -0.88
CA HIS A 236 -1.76 5.09 -0.19
C HIS A 236 -2.98 4.55 -0.96
N GLY A 237 -3.57 5.29 -1.90
CA GLY A 237 -4.73 4.83 -2.66
C GLY A 237 -5.57 5.95 -3.26
N ASN A 238 -6.78 5.60 -3.68
CA ASN A 238 -7.82 6.54 -4.10
C ASN A 238 -8.96 6.45 -3.07
N TRP A 239 -9.22 7.55 -2.35
CA TRP A 239 -10.14 7.59 -1.21
C TRP A 239 -11.60 7.36 -1.62
N PRO A 240 -12.12 8.08 -2.64
CA PRO A 240 -13.49 7.88 -3.09
C PRO A 240 -13.74 6.43 -3.54
N LEU A 241 -12.81 5.84 -4.29
CA LEU A 241 -12.92 4.45 -4.72
C LEU A 241 -12.80 3.46 -3.55
N GLY A 242 -11.98 3.76 -2.53
CA GLY A 242 -11.87 2.96 -1.31
C GLY A 242 -13.18 2.93 -0.51
N ASN A 243 -13.82 4.08 -0.31
CA ASN A 243 -15.11 4.19 0.36
C ASN A 243 -16.24 3.54 -0.46
N LYS A 244 -16.24 3.67 -1.79
CA LYS A 244 -17.19 2.98 -2.69
C LYS A 244 -17.06 1.45 -2.62
N ASP A 245 -15.83 0.93 -2.57
CA ASP A 245 -15.57 -0.52 -2.45
C ASP A 245 -16.03 -1.06 -1.07
N LEU A 246 -15.76 -0.33 0.01
CA LEU A 246 -16.28 -0.68 1.34
C LEU A 246 -17.81 -0.67 1.39
N ALA A 247 -18.44 0.36 0.80
CA ALA A 247 -19.90 0.45 0.72
C ALA A 247 -20.51 -0.73 -0.07
N ALA A 248 -19.90 -1.12 -1.19
CA ALA A 248 -20.31 -2.30 -1.95
C ALA A 248 -20.16 -3.59 -1.12
N ALA A 249 -19.10 -3.72 -0.32
CA ALA A 249 -18.92 -4.83 0.62
C ALA A 249 -19.99 -4.87 1.72
N LEU A 250 -20.33 -3.72 2.31
CA LEU A 250 -21.38 -3.59 3.33
C LEU A 250 -22.75 -4.00 2.77
N GLN A 251 -23.07 -3.55 1.55
CA GLN A 251 -24.28 -3.97 0.84
C GLN A 251 -24.31 -5.48 0.61
N PHE A 252 -23.22 -6.04 0.07
CA PHE A 252 -23.12 -7.49 -0.21
C PHE A 252 -23.32 -8.34 1.05
N ALA A 253 -22.77 -7.90 2.18
CA ALA A 253 -22.84 -8.60 3.44
C ALA A 253 -24.12 -8.30 4.24
N GLY A 254 -24.97 -7.36 3.79
CA GLY A 254 -26.28 -7.08 4.41
C GLY A 254 -26.23 -6.17 5.63
N TYR A 255 -25.21 -5.32 5.76
CA TYR A 255 -25.12 -4.34 6.86
C TYR A 255 -26.16 -3.22 6.68
N THR A 256 -26.59 -2.63 7.80
CA THR A 256 -27.29 -1.34 7.75
C THR A 256 -26.26 -0.23 7.55
N TYR A 257 -26.25 0.40 6.38
CA TYR A 257 -25.22 1.38 6.06
C TYR A 257 -25.74 2.55 5.21
N LYS A 258 -25.09 3.70 5.33
CA LYS A 258 -25.29 4.87 4.47
C LYS A 258 -23.96 5.25 3.85
N LEU A 259 -23.95 5.42 2.53
CA LEU A 259 -22.87 6.11 1.81
C LEU A 259 -23.41 7.45 1.33
N GLU A 260 -22.76 8.54 1.74
CA GLU A 260 -23.03 9.91 1.31
C GLU A 260 -21.81 10.44 0.54
N MET A 261 -21.92 10.54 -0.79
CA MET A 261 -20.88 11.14 -1.62
C MET A 261 -21.21 12.62 -1.83
N THR A 262 -20.43 13.52 -1.23
CA THR A 262 -20.61 14.97 -1.36
C THR A 262 -19.76 15.52 -2.49
N ASP A 263 -20.11 16.71 -3.00
CA ASP A 263 -19.19 17.47 -3.84
C ASP A 263 -17.93 17.85 -3.02
N GLY A 264 -16.77 17.97 -3.68
CA GLY A 264 -15.49 18.39 -3.07
C GLY A 264 -14.52 17.27 -2.64
N GLY A 265 -13.42 17.68 -2.00
CA GLY A 265 -12.26 16.82 -1.68
C GLY A 265 -11.96 16.69 -0.17
N HIS A 266 -10.68 16.46 0.19
CA HIS A 266 -10.23 16.11 1.55
C HIS A 266 -10.44 17.21 2.60
N SER A 267 -11.68 17.42 3.01
CA SER A 267 -12.06 18.51 3.89
C SER A 267 -13.22 18.13 4.78
N GLY A 268 -13.12 18.55 6.05
CA GLY A 268 -14.23 18.45 6.99
C GLY A 268 -15.41 19.36 6.65
N LYS A 269 -15.29 20.29 5.69
CA LYS A 269 -16.37 21.22 5.30
C LYS A 269 -17.66 20.48 4.93
N TRP A 270 -17.57 19.57 3.96
CA TRP A 270 -18.74 18.86 3.41
C TRP A 270 -19.30 17.83 4.38
N ALA A 271 -18.42 17.12 5.09
CA ALA A 271 -18.77 16.25 6.20
C ALA A 271 -19.56 17.02 7.28
N GLY A 272 -19.08 18.21 7.65
CA GLY A 272 -19.73 19.11 8.57
C GLY A 272 -21.10 19.55 8.06
N GLU A 273 -21.21 19.87 6.76
CA GLU A 273 -22.46 20.22 6.07
C GLU A 273 -23.58 19.19 6.24
N VAL A 274 -23.27 17.90 6.14
CA VAL A 274 -24.26 16.83 6.30
C VAL A 274 -24.33 16.26 7.73
N PHE A 275 -23.48 16.72 8.65
CA PHE A 275 -23.34 16.13 9.99
C PHE A 275 -24.65 16.07 10.80
N PRO A 276 -25.52 17.11 10.84
CA PRO A 276 -26.78 17.01 11.59
C PRO A 276 -27.69 15.88 11.11
N GLU A 277 -27.85 15.72 9.80
CA GLU A 277 -28.64 14.64 9.20
C GLU A 277 -27.94 13.27 9.36
N ALA A 278 -26.61 13.25 9.28
CA ALA A 278 -25.83 12.04 9.53
C ALA A 278 -26.06 11.49 10.94
N VAL A 279 -26.07 12.35 11.96
CA VAL A 279 -26.28 11.94 13.35
C VAL A 279 -27.73 11.49 13.57
N LYS A 280 -28.73 12.17 12.98
CA LYS A 280 -30.13 11.70 13.00
C LYS A 280 -30.27 10.33 12.36
N TRP A 281 -29.70 10.13 11.17
CA TRP A 281 -29.71 8.84 10.50
C TRP A 281 -29.03 7.78 11.37
N LEU A 282 -27.90 8.10 12.00
CA LEU A 282 -27.17 7.16 12.84
C LEU A 282 -28.04 6.64 13.98
N TRP A 283 -28.75 7.52 14.69
CA TRP A 283 -29.60 7.19 15.85
C TRP A 283 -31.03 6.72 15.51
N ASP A 284 -31.47 6.76 14.26
CA ASP A 284 -32.78 6.25 13.85
C ASP A 284 -32.74 4.74 13.54
N ASP A 285 -33.34 3.92 14.37
CA ASP A 285 -33.37 2.46 14.17
C ASP A 285 -34.16 2.01 12.93
N ASN A 286 -34.96 2.89 12.34
CA ASN A 286 -35.73 2.60 11.13
C ASN A 286 -35.07 3.17 9.86
N ALA A 287 -33.87 3.74 9.98
CA ALA A 287 -33.19 4.37 8.87
C ALA A 287 -32.86 3.36 7.76
N GLN A 288 -33.15 3.73 6.51
CA GLN A 288 -32.89 2.87 5.36
C GLN A 288 -31.41 2.87 4.97
N SER A 289 -30.93 1.70 4.53
CA SER A 289 -29.61 1.59 3.93
C SER A 289 -29.56 2.27 2.56
N THR A 290 -28.37 2.74 2.19
CA THR A 290 -28.06 3.03 0.77
C THR A 290 -28.26 1.74 -0.06
N ASN A 291 -28.75 1.91 -1.29
CA ASN A 291 -28.84 0.85 -2.29
C ASN A 291 -28.06 1.27 -3.54
N ILE A 292 -26.93 0.63 -3.79
CA ILE A 292 -26.09 0.80 -4.98
C ILE A 292 -26.61 -0.16 -6.06
N PRO A 293 -27.28 0.32 -7.11
CA PRO A 293 -27.87 -0.54 -8.12
C PRO A 293 -26.79 -1.17 -9.01
N VAL A 294 -26.94 -2.46 -9.32
CA VAL A 294 -26.18 -3.10 -10.41
C VAL A 294 -26.86 -2.73 -11.73
N VAL A 295 -26.25 -1.82 -12.48
CA VAL A 295 -26.75 -1.41 -13.79
C VAL A 295 -26.26 -2.41 -14.84
N ASN A 296 -27.18 -3.19 -15.41
CA ASN A 296 -26.91 -4.10 -16.53
C ASN A 296 -27.91 -3.81 -17.67
N THR A 297 -27.46 -3.13 -18.71
CA THR A 297 -28.25 -2.66 -19.85
C THR A 297 -28.25 -3.63 -21.04
N LYS A 298 -27.56 -4.78 -20.93
CA LYS A 298 -27.40 -5.82 -21.99
C LYS A 298 -27.34 -5.24 -23.41
N PRO A 299 -26.37 -4.36 -23.73
CA PRO A 299 -26.30 -3.76 -25.06
C PRO A 299 -26.11 -4.83 -26.15
N LYS A 300 -26.65 -4.57 -27.35
CA LYS A 300 -26.43 -5.46 -28.50
C LYS A 300 -24.95 -5.42 -28.90
N TRP A 301 -24.30 -6.58 -28.94
CA TRP A 301 -22.94 -6.69 -29.45
C TRP A 301 -22.91 -6.71 -30.98
N GLU A 302 -21.93 -6.01 -31.55
CA GLU A 302 -21.56 -6.05 -32.95
C GLU A 302 -20.02 -6.15 -33.06
N PRO A 303 -19.49 -6.92 -34.02
CA PRO A 303 -18.05 -7.01 -34.19
C PRO A 303 -17.49 -5.66 -34.66
N HIS A 304 -16.31 -5.31 -34.16
CA HIS A 304 -15.53 -4.20 -34.72
C HIS A 304 -15.26 -4.44 -36.22
N PRO A 305 -15.20 -3.41 -37.08
CA PRO A 305 -14.91 -3.58 -38.51
C PRO A 305 -13.63 -4.38 -38.81
N ASP A 306 -12.58 -4.23 -38.00
CA ASP A 306 -11.35 -5.03 -38.12
C ASP A 306 -11.41 -6.42 -37.50
N ALA A 307 -12.52 -6.80 -36.86
CA ALA A 307 -12.82 -8.18 -36.49
C ALA A 307 -13.63 -8.91 -37.58
N ILE A 308 -13.86 -8.28 -38.74
CA ILE A 308 -14.51 -8.87 -39.90
C ILE A 308 -13.42 -9.21 -40.93
N ALA A 309 -13.43 -10.46 -41.42
CA ALA A 309 -12.47 -10.90 -42.44
C ALA A 309 -12.69 -10.14 -43.75
N LYS A 310 -11.58 -9.69 -44.36
CA LYS A 310 -11.56 -8.97 -45.64
C LYS A 310 -10.92 -9.88 -46.70
N ASP A 311 -11.47 -9.90 -47.92
CA ASP A 311 -11.03 -10.81 -48.97
C ASP A 311 -9.64 -10.46 -49.54
N ASP A 312 -9.26 -9.18 -49.47
CA ASP A 312 -8.00 -8.62 -49.95
C ASP A 312 -6.87 -8.63 -48.90
N VAL A 313 -7.16 -9.08 -47.67
CA VAL A 313 -6.19 -9.15 -46.58
C VAL A 313 -5.52 -10.53 -46.54
N PRO A 314 -4.17 -10.61 -46.57
CA PRO A 314 -3.44 -11.87 -46.39
C PRO A 314 -3.77 -12.54 -45.05
N LYS A 315 -4.10 -13.83 -45.11
CA LYS A 315 -4.53 -14.62 -43.94
C LYS A 315 -3.37 -15.41 -43.36
N GLY A 316 -3.10 -15.20 -42.09
CA GLY A 316 -2.22 -16.03 -41.30
C GLY A 316 -2.78 -17.43 -41.09
N LYS A 317 -1.98 -18.28 -40.44
CA LYS A 317 -2.30 -19.68 -40.19
C LYS A 317 -2.29 -19.97 -38.71
N VAL A 318 -3.37 -20.58 -38.21
CA VAL A 318 -3.42 -21.15 -36.86
C VAL A 318 -3.00 -22.62 -36.92
N GLU A 319 -1.89 -22.94 -36.26
CA GLU A 319 -1.35 -24.28 -36.11
C GLU A 319 -1.71 -24.83 -34.74
N LYS A 320 -2.54 -25.88 -34.71
CA LYS A 320 -2.82 -26.61 -33.48
C LYS A 320 -1.62 -27.45 -33.11
N MET A 321 -1.16 -27.32 -31.88
CA MET A 321 -0.03 -28.07 -31.37
C MET A 321 -0.51 -29.36 -30.69
N PRO A 322 0.35 -30.40 -30.60
CA PRO A 322 0.10 -31.51 -29.69
C PRO A 322 -0.14 -31.00 -28.27
N ALA A 323 -1.05 -31.64 -27.54
CA ALA A 323 -1.34 -31.28 -26.16
C ALA A 323 -0.06 -31.30 -25.32
N TRP A 324 0.08 -30.33 -24.43
CA TRP A 324 1.25 -30.20 -23.57
C TRP A 324 1.05 -30.99 -22.27
N GLU A 325 1.69 -32.15 -22.16
CA GLU A 325 1.51 -33.12 -21.06
C GLU A 325 2.73 -33.24 -20.13
N SER A 326 3.86 -32.64 -20.51
CA SER A 326 5.17 -32.83 -19.88
C SER A 326 5.58 -31.69 -18.95
N SER A 327 4.61 -30.95 -18.42
CA SER A 327 4.90 -29.76 -17.60
C SER A 327 5.60 -30.12 -16.30
N LYS A 328 6.72 -29.46 -16.01
CA LYS A 328 7.49 -29.57 -14.77
C LYS A 328 7.00 -28.58 -13.73
N VAL A 329 6.58 -27.39 -14.16
CA VAL A 329 6.04 -26.34 -13.29
C VAL A 329 4.63 -26.71 -12.79
N PHE A 330 3.81 -27.29 -13.67
CA PHE A 330 2.46 -27.77 -13.34
C PHE A 330 2.35 -29.28 -13.60
N PRO A 331 2.98 -30.14 -12.76
CA PRO A 331 3.03 -31.57 -13.00
C PRO A 331 1.64 -32.21 -13.00
N GLY A 332 1.46 -33.27 -13.79
CA GLY A 332 0.20 -34.02 -13.85
C GLY A 332 -0.90 -33.38 -14.72
N THR A 333 -0.57 -32.33 -15.46
CA THR A 333 -1.52 -31.56 -16.26
C THR A 333 -1.36 -31.81 -17.76
N THR A 334 -2.47 -31.71 -18.49
CA THR A 334 -2.49 -31.57 -19.95
C THR A 334 -3.21 -30.28 -20.34
N ARG A 335 -2.82 -29.68 -21.47
CA ARG A 335 -3.44 -28.46 -22.01
C ARG A 335 -3.34 -28.38 -23.52
N ASP A 336 -4.39 -27.88 -24.13
CA ASP A 336 -4.42 -27.54 -25.54
C ASP A 336 -3.79 -26.16 -25.77
N TRP A 337 -3.05 -26.04 -26.86
CA TRP A 337 -2.48 -24.77 -27.29
C TRP A 337 -2.32 -24.72 -28.81
N ALA A 338 -2.20 -23.51 -29.35
CA ALA A 338 -2.04 -23.26 -30.76
C ALA A 338 -1.15 -22.05 -31.01
N ILE A 339 -0.53 -22.00 -32.19
CA ILE A 339 0.32 -20.91 -32.63
C ILE A 339 -0.32 -20.29 -33.87
N TYR A 340 -0.58 -18.98 -33.85
CA TYR A 340 -0.91 -18.23 -35.05
C TYR A 340 0.35 -17.60 -35.63
N VAL A 341 0.54 -17.79 -36.93
CA VAL A 341 1.64 -17.21 -37.72
C VAL A 341 1.05 -16.27 -38.76
N PRO A 342 1.39 -14.97 -38.75
CA PRO A 342 0.88 -14.04 -39.74
C PRO A 342 1.43 -14.35 -41.14
N ALA A 343 0.66 -14.06 -42.19
CA ALA A 343 1.10 -14.28 -43.57
C ALA A 343 2.39 -13.50 -43.93
N GLN A 344 2.65 -12.40 -43.21
CA GLN A 344 3.77 -11.50 -43.37
C GLN A 344 5.03 -11.97 -42.62
N TYR A 345 4.99 -13.09 -41.88
CA TYR A 345 6.15 -13.63 -41.18
C TYR A 345 7.29 -13.98 -42.16
N LYS A 346 8.52 -13.66 -41.75
CA LYS A 346 9.75 -14.00 -42.48
C LYS A 346 10.78 -14.54 -41.50
N ALA A 347 11.42 -15.66 -41.83
CA ALA A 347 12.35 -16.33 -40.92
C ALA A 347 13.63 -15.52 -40.63
N ASP A 348 14.02 -14.60 -41.52
CA ASP A 348 15.17 -13.71 -41.38
C ASP A 348 14.86 -12.43 -40.58
N GLN A 349 13.60 -12.20 -40.18
CA GLN A 349 13.19 -11.03 -39.40
C GLN A 349 12.49 -11.49 -38.10
N PRO A 350 12.97 -11.06 -36.92
CA PRO A 350 12.33 -11.44 -35.67
C PRO A 350 10.91 -10.87 -35.57
N ALA A 351 9.92 -11.74 -35.36
CA ALA A 351 8.53 -11.35 -35.16
C ALA A 351 8.25 -10.91 -33.71
N ALA A 352 7.24 -10.05 -33.53
CA ALA A 352 6.67 -9.81 -32.21
C ALA A 352 5.95 -11.07 -31.69
N LEU A 353 5.76 -11.16 -30.37
CA LEU A 353 5.05 -12.25 -29.70
C LEU A 353 3.87 -11.70 -28.92
N MET A 354 2.72 -12.38 -28.98
CA MET A 354 1.63 -12.15 -28.03
C MET A 354 1.05 -13.45 -27.48
N VAL A 355 1.00 -13.60 -26.15
CA VAL A 355 0.44 -14.79 -25.50
C VAL A 355 -0.99 -14.51 -25.01
N PHE A 356 -1.94 -15.39 -25.32
CA PHE A 356 -3.34 -15.27 -24.90
C PHE A 356 -3.79 -16.44 -24.04
N GLN A 357 -4.31 -16.08 -22.87
CA GLN A 357 -4.90 -17.03 -21.92
C GLN A 357 -6.32 -17.39 -22.32
N ASP A 358 -6.78 -18.57 -21.89
CA ASP A 358 -8.03 -19.17 -22.39
C ASP A 358 -8.07 -19.20 -23.93
N GLY A 359 -6.93 -19.55 -24.54
CA GLY A 359 -6.62 -19.32 -25.94
C GLY A 359 -7.65 -19.83 -26.93
N SER A 360 -8.34 -20.94 -26.63
CA SER A 360 -9.42 -21.47 -27.49
C SER A 360 -10.58 -20.51 -27.70
N GLY A 361 -10.98 -19.75 -26.67
CA GLY A 361 -12.03 -18.72 -26.80
C GLY A 361 -11.54 -17.52 -27.59
N MET A 362 -10.27 -17.15 -27.38
CA MET A 362 -9.62 -15.99 -28.00
C MET A 362 -9.42 -16.18 -29.51
N MET A 363 -9.05 -17.38 -29.95
CA MET A 363 -8.84 -17.69 -31.37
C MET A 363 -10.11 -18.07 -32.15
N SER A 364 -11.26 -18.15 -31.48
CA SER A 364 -12.51 -18.57 -32.13
C SER A 364 -13.09 -17.49 -33.05
N GLU A 365 -13.90 -17.91 -34.02
CA GLU A 365 -14.71 -17.03 -34.89
C GLU A 365 -15.89 -16.34 -34.16
N TRP A 366 -15.94 -16.44 -32.83
CA TRP A 366 -17.00 -15.86 -32.02
C TRP A 366 -16.75 -14.37 -31.74
N ARG A 367 -16.58 -13.94 -30.48
CA ARG A 367 -16.46 -12.50 -30.14
C ARG A 367 -15.06 -11.95 -30.43
N TRP A 368 -14.01 -12.62 -29.95
CA TRP A 368 -12.64 -12.10 -29.95
C TRP A 368 -11.98 -12.05 -31.33
N ARG A 369 -12.12 -13.11 -32.13
CA ARG A 369 -11.66 -13.18 -33.53
C ARG A 369 -10.20 -12.76 -33.72
N ILE A 370 -9.32 -13.08 -32.77
CA ILE A 370 -7.96 -12.53 -32.73
C ILE A 370 -7.16 -12.78 -34.02
N PRO A 371 -7.18 -13.98 -34.65
CA PRO A 371 -6.50 -14.19 -35.93
C PRO A 371 -6.94 -13.20 -37.01
N THR A 372 -8.25 -12.96 -37.17
CA THR A 372 -8.79 -11.98 -38.13
C THR A 372 -8.39 -10.55 -37.79
N VAL A 373 -8.41 -10.19 -36.51
CA VAL A 373 -7.95 -8.86 -36.06
C VAL A 373 -6.47 -8.68 -36.39
N PHE A 374 -5.64 -9.68 -36.10
CA PHE A 374 -4.20 -9.63 -36.38
C PHE A 374 -3.92 -9.55 -37.88
N ASP A 375 -4.59 -10.37 -38.70
CA ASP A 375 -4.51 -10.29 -40.17
C ASP A 375 -4.76 -8.85 -40.65
N ASN A 376 -5.88 -8.28 -40.23
CA ASN A 376 -6.31 -6.94 -40.65
C ASN A 376 -5.36 -5.84 -40.18
N LEU A 377 -4.93 -5.86 -38.91
CA LEU A 377 -4.06 -4.80 -38.35
C LEU A 377 -2.63 -4.91 -38.87
N ILE A 378 -2.09 -6.12 -39.04
CA ILE A 378 -0.76 -6.32 -39.60
C ILE A 378 -0.73 -5.90 -41.08
N ALA A 379 -1.77 -6.22 -41.85
CA ALA A 379 -1.86 -5.79 -43.25
C ALA A 379 -1.98 -4.26 -43.40
N GLN A 380 -2.59 -3.59 -42.42
CA GLN A 380 -2.71 -2.12 -42.38
C GLN A 380 -1.43 -1.42 -41.90
N GLY A 381 -0.48 -2.16 -41.29
CA GLY A 381 0.71 -1.59 -40.66
C GLY A 381 0.48 -1.03 -39.25
N ASP A 382 -0.72 -1.24 -38.70
CA ASP A 382 -1.11 -0.82 -37.35
C ASP A 382 -0.51 -1.72 -36.25
N MET A 383 0.00 -2.89 -36.64
CA MET A 383 0.74 -3.82 -35.79
C MET A 383 1.94 -4.40 -36.56
N PRO A 384 3.08 -4.65 -35.88
CA PRO A 384 4.16 -5.40 -36.51
C PRO A 384 3.72 -6.87 -36.76
N PRO A 385 4.39 -7.61 -37.67
CA PRO A 385 4.19 -9.06 -37.78
C PRO A 385 4.33 -9.74 -36.42
N THR A 386 3.21 -10.20 -35.88
CA THR A 386 3.09 -10.73 -34.51
C THR A 386 2.64 -12.17 -34.56
N ILE A 387 3.44 -13.06 -33.98
CA ILE A 387 3.08 -14.45 -33.70
C ILE A 387 2.26 -14.49 -32.42
N ALA A 388 1.12 -15.18 -32.44
CA ALA A 388 0.29 -15.34 -31.25
C ALA A 388 0.33 -16.77 -30.71
N VAL A 389 0.46 -16.92 -29.40
CA VAL A 389 0.36 -18.21 -28.70
C VAL A 389 -0.95 -18.24 -27.93
N PHE A 390 -1.83 -19.15 -28.30
CA PHE A 390 -3.12 -19.37 -27.65
C PHE A 390 -2.99 -20.57 -26.73
N ILE A 391 -3.08 -20.35 -25.41
CA ILE A 391 -2.89 -21.42 -24.43
C ILE A 391 -4.09 -21.52 -23.49
N ASN A 392 -4.62 -22.74 -23.35
CA ASN A 392 -5.66 -23.02 -22.37
C ASN A 392 -5.02 -23.38 -21.01
N PRO A 393 -5.74 -23.19 -19.89
CA PRO A 393 -5.28 -23.65 -18.59
C PRO A 393 -5.17 -25.18 -18.56
N GLY A 394 -4.23 -25.68 -17.75
CA GLY A 394 -4.08 -27.11 -17.50
C GLY A 394 -5.34 -27.77 -16.92
N HIS A 395 -5.47 -29.07 -17.14
CA HIS A 395 -6.37 -29.93 -16.37
C HIS A 395 -5.70 -31.27 -16.07
N GLU A 396 -6.20 -31.98 -15.05
CA GLU A 396 -5.70 -33.31 -14.69
C GLU A 396 -5.68 -34.24 -15.92
N MET A 397 -4.53 -34.85 -16.24
CA MET A 397 -4.42 -35.77 -17.40
C MET A 397 -5.40 -36.94 -17.33
N SER A 398 -5.69 -37.43 -16.13
CA SER A 398 -6.57 -38.57 -15.89
C SER A 398 -8.05 -38.24 -16.03
N LYS A 399 -8.43 -36.96 -16.21
CA LYS A 399 -9.83 -36.54 -16.21
C LYS A 399 -10.10 -35.55 -17.35
N PRO A 400 -11.08 -35.82 -18.22
CA PRO A 400 -11.43 -34.88 -19.28
C PRO A 400 -12.01 -33.60 -18.67
N ARG A 401 -11.64 -32.44 -19.24
CA ARG A 401 -12.23 -31.16 -18.87
C ARG A 401 -13.69 -31.12 -19.32
N LYS A 402 -14.63 -31.12 -18.37
CA LYS A 402 -16.08 -30.99 -18.63
C LYS A 402 -16.66 -29.91 -17.73
N ASN A 403 -17.28 -28.88 -18.31
CA ASN A 403 -17.85 -27.73 -17.59
C ASN A 403 -16.86 -27.10 -16.59
N ASN A 404 -15.60 -26.91 -17.01
CA ASN A 404 -14.49 -26.42 -16.17
C ASN A 404 -14.15 -27.27 -14.93
N LYS A 405 -14.74 -28.45 -14.73
CA LYS A 405 -14.29 -29.40 -13.70
C LYS A 405 -12.86 -29.88 -14.02
N HIS A 406 -12.08 -30.10 -12.97
CA HIS A 406 -10.66 -30.52 -13.04
C HIS A 406 -9.73 -29.53 -13.74
N SER A 407 -10.19 -28.29 -13.97
CA SER A 407 -9.34 -27.25 -14.53
C SER A 407 -8.47 -26.62 -13.44
N ASN A 408 -7.20 -26.41 -13.76
CA ASN A 408 -6.26 -25.66 -12.94
C ASN A 408 -6.38 -24.15 -13.14
N ARG A 409 -7.35 -23.65 -13.93
CA ARG A 409 -7.45 -22.24 -14.32
C ARG A 409 -7.27 -21.27 -13.16
N GLY A 410 -8.02 -21.42 -12.07
CA GLY A 410 -7.91 -20.51 -10.93
C GLY A 410 -6.57 -20.60 -10.19
N TYR A 411 -5.94 -21.78 -10.18
CA TYR A 411 -4.63 -21.96 -9.56
C TYR A 411 -3.50 -21.42 -10.44
N GLU A 412 -3.55 -21.66 -11.74
CA GLU A 412 -2.55 -21.19 -12.71
C GLU A 412 -2.64 -19.68 -12.95
N TYR A 413 -3.85 -19.11 -13.00
CA TYR A 413 -4.06 -17.73 -13.43
C TYR A 413 -4.21 -16.71 -12.30
N ASP A 414 -4.89 -17.06 -11.21
CA ASP A 414 -5.18 -16.10 -10.12
C ASP A 414 -4.13 -16.17 -8.99
N SER A 415 -3.20 -17.13 -9.00
CA SER A 415 -2.08 -17.14 -8.04
C SER A 415 -1.02 -16.11 -8.43
N LEU A 416 -0.66 -15.23 -7.49
CA LEU A 416 0.38 -14.23 -7.70
C LEU A 416 1.78 -14.87 -7.66
N GLY A 417 2.79 -14.14 -8.15
CA GLY A 417 4.17 -14.58 -8.24
C GLY A 417 4.54 -15.13 -9.62
N ASP A 418 5.79 -15.57 -9.75
CA ASP A 418 6.44 -15.85 -11.03
C ASP A 418 6.08 -17.21 -11.65
N ARG A 419 5.46 -18.12 -10.89
CA ARG A 419 5.24 -19.52 -11.30
C ARG A 419 4.63 -19.67 -12.70
N TYR A 420 3.60 -18.89 -13.04
CA TYR A 420 2.97 -19.00 -14.36
C TYR A 420 3.88 -18.51 -15.50
N VAL A 421 4.62 -17.42 -15.27
CA VAL A 421 5.53 -16.90 -16.30
C VAL A 421 6.78 -17.77 -16.44
N THR A 422 7.27 -18.38 -15.36
CA THR A 422 8.27 -19.45 -15.42
C THR A 422 7.80 -20.61 -16.30
N PHE A 423 6.54 -21.06 -16.15
CA PHE A 423 5.97 -22.06 -17.05
C PHE A 423 6.00 -21.61 -18.53
N LEU A 424 5.60 -20.38 -18.83
CA LEU A 424 5.66 -19.88 -20.20
C LEU A 424 7.10 -19.85 -20.74
N MET A 425 8.03 -19.30 -19.98
CA MET A 425 9.41 -19.04 -20.42
C MET A 425 10.27 -20.29 -20.50
N ASP A 426 10.08 -21.23 -19.59
CA ASP A 426 10.92 -22.44 -19.50
C ASP A 426 10.35 -23.60 -20.32
N GLU A 427 9.04 -23.60 -20.60
CA GLU A 427 8.38 -24.75 -21.24
C GLU A 427 7.75 -24.41 -22.60
N ILE A 428 6.94 -23.35 -22.70
CA ILE A 428 6.13 -23.10 -23.91
C ILE A 428 6.87 -22.27 -24.95
N ILE A 429 7.41 -21.12 -24.57
CA ILE A 429 8.10 -20.20 -25.46
C ILE A 429 9.29 -20.86 -26.19
N PRO A 430 10.13 -21.69 -25.54
CA PRO A 430 11.22 -22.38 -26.24
C PRO A 430 10.73 -23.22 -27.42
N GLN A 431 9.57 -23.88 -27.28
CA GLN A 431 8.96 -24.68 -28.35
C GLN A 431 8.48 -23.84 -29.52
N VAL A 432 8.10 -22.58 -29.26
CA VAL A 432 7.76 -21.62 -30.32
C VAL A 432 9.03 -21.13 -31.02
N LYS A 433 10.09 -20.83 -30.25
CA LYS A 433 11.39 -20.38 -30.77
C LYS A 433 12.12 -21.44 -31.62
N GLU A 434 11.87 -22.73 -31.37
CA GLU A 434 12.37 -23.82 -32.24
C GLU A 434 11.81 -23.76 -33.67
N ARG A 435 10.63 -23.15 -33.85
CA ARG A 435 9.90 -23.12 -35.12
C ARG A 435 9.94 -21.75 -35.80
N TYR A 436 10.00 -20.68 -35.01
CA TYR A 436 9.86 -19.32 -35.51
C TYR A 436 10.86 -18.37 -34.86
N ASN A 437 11.36 -17.43 -35.68
CA ASN A 437 12.21 -16.34 -35.23
C ASN A 437 11.37 -15.29 -34.50
N ILE A 438 11.49 -15.25 -33.17
CA ILE A 438 10.81 -14.31 -32.29
C ILE A 438 11.85 -13.36 -31.71
N SER A 439 11.52 -12.06 -31.65
CA SER A 439 12.38 -11.05 -31.06
C SER A 439 12.78 -11.39 -29.63
N ASP A 440 13.98 -10.99 -29.21
CA ASP A 440 14.39 -11.00 -27.81
C ASP A 440 14.13 -9.66 -27.11
N ASP A 441 13.67 -8.63 -27.85
CA ASP A 441 13.27 -7.35 -27.27
C ASP A 441 11.95 -7.51 -26.50
N PRO A 442 11.92 -7.26 -25.18
CA PRO A 442 10.70 -7.35 -24.39
C PRO A 442 9.64 -6.32 -24.77
N ASN A 443 10.02 -5.23 -25.45
CA ASN A 443 9.04 -4.32 -26.03
C ASN A 443 8.30 -4.97 -27.21
N MET A 444 8.81 -6.06 -27.80
CA MET A 444 8.13 -6.79 -28.86
C MET A 444 7.26 -7.94 -28.32
N HIS A 445 7.06 -8.02 -26.99
CA HIS A 445 6.28 -9.08 -26.34
C HIS A 445 5.08 -8.54 -25.59
N GLY A 446 3.91 -9.10 -25.91
CA GLY A 446 2.66 -8.86 -25.24
C GLY A 446 2.06 -10.12 -24.61
N ILE A 447 1.17 -9.90 -23.64
CA ILE A 447 0.38 -10.95 -23.01
C ILE A 447 -1.02 -10.41 -22.71
N GLY A 448 -2.05 -11.23 -22.88
CA GLY A 448 -3.43 -10.75 -22.76
C GLY A 448 -4.42 -11.80 -22.31
N GLY A 449 -5.51 -11.35 -21.71
CA GLY A 449 -6.61 -12.21 -21.33
C GLY A 449 -7.83 -11.46 -20.82
N SER A 450 -8.82 -12.23 -20.39
CA SER A 450 -10.04 -11.72 -19.77
C SER A 450 -10.36 -12.44 -18.46
N SER A 451 -10.95 -11.75 -17.48
CA SER A 451 -11.23 -12.32 -16.16
C SER A 451 -9.93 -12.81 -15.50
N SER A 452 -9.85 -14.07 -15.04
CA SER A 452 -8.58 -14.64 -14.54
C SER A 452 -7.43 -14.58 -15.55
N GLY A 453 -7.71 -14.65 -16.86
CA GLY A 453 -6.66 -14.50 -17.87
C GLY A 453 -6.04 -13.09 -17.88
N ALA A 454 -6.80 -12.07 -17.45
CA ALA A 454 -6.33 -10.69 -17.38
C ALA A 454 -5.39 -10.46 -16.18
N ILE A 455 -5.73 -10.96 -14.99
CA ILE A 455 -4.79 -10.90 -13.86
C ILE A 455 -3.55 -11.76 -14.13
N CYS A 456 -3.70 -12.92 -14.75
CA CYS A 456 -2.57 -13.77 -15.15
C CYS A 456 -1.59 -13.03 -16.09
N ALA A 457 -2.12 -12.32 -17.08
CA ALA A 457 -1.33 -11.51 -18.00
C ALA A 457 -0.59 -10.38 -17.27
N TRP A 458 -1.27 -9.68 -16.36
CA TRP A 458 -0.65 -8.66 -15.52
C TRP A 458 0.45 -9.24 -14.62
N THR A 459 0.17 -10.31 -13.89
CA THR A 459 1.12 -10.97 -13.00
C THR A 459 2.38 -11.39 -13.75
N ALA A 460 2.24 -12.01 -14.92
CA ALA A 460 3.38 -12.43 -15.73
C ALA A 460 4.28 -11.25 -16.14
N ALA A 461 3.69 -10.15 -16.62
CA ALA A 461 4.45 -8.94 -16.96
C ALA A 461 5.03 -8.25 -15.73
N TRP A 462 4.31 -8.23 -14.61
CA TRP A 462 4.77 -7.66 -13.36
C TRP A 462 6.01 -8.38 -12.85
N GLU A 463 6.04 -9.71 -12.87
CA GLU A 463 7.17 -10.49 -12.37
C GLU A 463 8.35 -10.54 -13.36
N ARG A 464 8.10 -10.45 -14.68
CA ARG A 464 9.14 -10.59 -15.72
C ARG A 464 9.06 -9.49 -16.78
N THR A 465 9.41 -8.27 -16.38
CA THR A 465 9.51 -7.08 -17.27
C THR A 465 10.68 -7.15 -18.24
N ASP A 466 11.62 -8.05 -17.99
CA ASP A 466 12.69 -8.43 -18.90
C ASP A 466 12.17 -9.29 -20.07
N TYR A 467 10.92 -9.75 -20.01
CA TYR A 467 10.28 -10.50 -21.09
C TYR A 467 8.97 -9.85 -21.57
N PHE A 468 7.94 -9.68 -20.74
CA PHE A 468 6.68 -9.09 -21.16
C PHE A 468 6.55 -7.62 -20.75
N ARG A 469 6.28 -6.72 -21.71
CA ARG A 469 6.06 -5.28 -21.44
C ARG A 469 4.73 -4.73 -21.95
N LYS A 470 3.93 -5.53 -22.64
CA LYS A 470 2.59 -5.13 -23.12
C LYS A 470 1.52 -6.04 -22.52
N VAL A 471 0.48 -5.46 -21.93
CA VAL A 471 -0.60 -6.20 -21.26
C VAL A 471 -1.96 -5.79 -21.81
N TYR A 472 -2.77 -6.77 -22.19
CA TYR A 472 -4.20 -6.58 -22.47
C TYR A 472 -5.04 -7.21 -21.36
N SER A 473 -5.91 -6.42 -20.74
CA SER A 473 -6.79 -6.84 -19.66
C SER A 473 -8.25 -6.47 -19.96
N SER A 474 -9.16 -7.45 -19.94
CA SER A 474 -10.61 -7.23 -20.05
C SER A 474 -11.34 -7.86 -18.87
N VAL A 475 -12.19 -7.10 -18.18
CA VAL A 475 -12.94 -7.50 -16.98
C VAL A 475 -12.05 -8.24 -15.96
N GLY A 476 -10.89 -7.65 -15.66
CA GLY A 476 -9.82 -8.32 -14.92
C GLY A 476 -10.18 -8.66 -13.47
N SER A 477 -9.77 -9.85 -13.00
CA SER A 477 -10.04 -10.33 -11.64
C SER A 477 -9.09 -9.77 -10.58
N PHE A 478 -8.89 -8.45 -10.54
CA PHE A 478 -8.08 -7.77 -9.50
C PHE A 478 -8.78 -7.69 -8.13
N THR A 479 -9.55 -8.72 -7.79
CA THR A 479 -10.31 -8.85 -6.54
C THR A 479 -9.64 -9.86 -5.61
N HIS A 480 -10.28 -10.21 -4.48
CA HIS A 480 -9.74 -11.17 -3.51
C HIS A 480 -9.80 -12.64 -3.98
N LEU A 481 -9.88 -12.86 -5.30
CA LEU A 481 -9.56 -14.13 -5.92
C LEU A 481 -8.05 -14.37 -5.77
N ARG A 482 -7.67 -15.12 -4.72
CA ARG A 482 -6.28 -15.52 -4.42
C ARG A 482 -5.30 -14.35 -4.27
N GLY A 483 -5.80 -13.19 -3.82
CA GLY A 483 -4.97 -12.04 -3.46
C GLY A 483 -4.82 -10.95 -4.53
N GLY A 484 -5.54 -11.00 -5.65
CA GLY A 484 -5.44 -9.99 -6.72
C GLY A 484 -5.70 -8.54 -6.30
N ASN A 485 -6.50 -8.34 -5.24
CA ASN A 485 -6.84 -7.04 -4.65
C ASN A 485 -5.65 -6.26 -4.07
N ILE A 486 -4.47 -6.87 -3.92
CA ILE A 486 -3.30 -6.18 -3.37
C ILE A 486 -2.57 -5.33 -4.42
N TYR A 487 -2.77 -5.58 -5.73
CA TYR A 487 -1.99 -4.93 -6.78
C TYR A 487 -2.03 -3.40 -6.76
N PRO A 488 -3.18 -2.72 -6.56
CA PRO A 488 -3.20 -1.26 -6.47
C PRO A 488 -2.25 -0.72 -5.39
N ALA A 489 -2.16 -1.42 -4.26
CA ALA A 489 -1.27 -1.08 -3.16
C ALA A 489 0.21 -1.39 -3.48
N LEU A 490 0.49 -2.48 -4.19
CA LEU A 490 1.85 -2.82 -4.60
C LEU A 490 2.40 -1.83 -5.64
N ILE A 491 1.58 -1.47 -6.63
CA ILE A 491 1.94 -0.54 -7.70
C ILE A 491 2.37 0.79 -7.11
N ARG A 492 1.56 1.40 -6.23
CA ARG A 492 1.88 2.71 -5.63
C ARG A 492 3.15 2.73 -4.78
N LYS A 493 3.62 1.57 -4.31
CA LYS A 493 4.78 1.44 -3.40
C LYS A 493 5.95 0.67 -4.02
N SER A 494 5.94 0.48 -5.33
CA SER A 494 7.04 -0.13 -6.07
C SER A 494 7.48 0.83 -7.15
N GLU A 495 8.79 0.85 -7.41
CA GLU A 495 9.32 1.62 -8.54
C GLU A 495 8.56 1.27 -9.84
N PRO A 496 8.12 2.27 -10.63
CA PRO A 496 7.42 2.04 -11.88
C PRO A 496 8.17 1.08 -12.80
N LYS A 497 7.47 0.03 -13.22
CA LYS A 497 7.97 -0.97 -14.17
C LYS A 497 7.66 -0.54 -15.60
N PRO A 498 8.49 -0.89 -16.60
CA PRO A 498 8.29 -0.50 -18.00
C PRO A 498 7.18 -1.33 -18.68
N ILE A 499 5.95 -1.24 -18.16
CA ILE A 499 4.79 -1.98 -18.62
C ILE A 499 3.78 -1.02 -19.22
N ARG A 500 3.36 -1.31 -20.44
CA ARG A 500 2.21 -0.69 -21.12
C ARG A 500 0.99 -1.59 -20.94
N ILE A 501 -0.12 -1.05 -20.46
CA ILE A 501 -1.34 -1.84 -20.20
C ILE A 501 -2.60 -1.17 -20.73
N TYR A 502 -3.37 -1.94 -21.48
CA TYR A 502 -4.74 -1.61 -21.83
C TYR A 502 -5.69 -2.38 -20.92
N MET A 503 -6.66 -1.69 -20.35
CA MET A 503 -7.70 -2.23 -19.49
C MET A 503 -9.09 -1.90 -20.05
N ALA A 504 -10.01 -2.85 -19.95
CA ALA A 504 -11.42 -2.65 -20.24
C ALA A 504 -12.31 -3.25 -19.14
N ASP A 505 -13.30 -2.51 -18.64
CA ASP A 505 -14.28 -3.03 -17.68
C ASP A 505 -15.59 -2.24 -17.71
N THR A 506 -16.67 -2.75 -17.09
CA THR A 506 -18.00 -2.13 -17.15
C THR A 506 -18.78 -2.19 -15.84
N SER A 507 -19.73 -1.28 -15.64
CA SER A 507 -20.46 -1.14 -14.37
C SER A 507 -21.36 -2.32 -14.00
N GLY A 508 -21.67 -3.20 -14.96
CA GLY A 508 -22.47 -4.41 -14.73
C GLY A 508 -21.62 -5.65 -14.50
N ASP A 509 -20.32 -5.48 -14.27
CA ASP A 509 -19.41 -6.58 -13.92
C ASP A 509 -19.77 -7.20 -12.54
N VAL A 510 -19.11 -8.30 -12.21
CA VAL A 510 -19.38 -9.11 -11.03
C VAL A 510 -19.20 -8.33 -9.74
N ASP A 511 -20.14 -8.51 -8.83
CA ASP A 511 -20.01 -8.20 -7.40
C ASP A 511 -20.36 -9.46 -6.61
N ASN A 512 -19.39 -10.04 -5.91
CA ASN A 512 -19.56 -11.31 -5.19
C ASN A 512 -18.67 -11.41 -3.93
N ALA A 513 -18.58 -12.60 -3.33
CA ALA A 513 -17.81 -12.83 -2.11
C ALA A 513 -16.33 -12.40 -2.19
N PHE A 514 -15.73 -12.34 -3.38
CA PHE A 514 -14.32 -11.96 -3.57
C PHE A 514 -14.11 -10.46 -3.84
N GLY A 515 -15.15 -9.68 -4.14
CA GLY A 515 -15.01 -8.24 -4.38
C GLY A 515 -16.06 -7.66 -5.34
N SER A 516 -15.89 -6.37 -5.67
CA SER A 516 -16.54 -5.72 -6.81
C SER A 516 -15.50 -5.53 -7.91
N TRP A 517 -15.71 -6.13 -9.08
CA TRP A 517 -14.73 -6.09 -10.18
C TRP A 517 -14.65 -4.70 -10.77
N TRP A 518 -15.80 -4.04 -10.91
CA TRP A 518 -15.92 -2.67 -11.37
C TRP A 518 -15.05 -1.70 -10.55
N TRP A 519 -15.14 -1.78 -9.21
CA TRP A 519 -14.31 -0.95 -8.35
C TRP A 519 -12.85 -1.40 -8.34
N ALA A 520 -12.57 -2.70 -8.43
CA ALA A 520 -11.21 -3.22 -8.48
C ALA A 520 -10.43 -2.76 -9.72
N ASN A 521 -11.01 -2.84 -10.92
CA ASN A 521 -10.35 -2.37 -12.15
C ASN A 521 -10.14 -0.85 -12.16
N GLN A 522 -11.07 -0.06 -11.61
CA GLN A 522 -10.85 1.39 -11.43
C GLN A 522 -9.72 1.71 -10.44
N ARG A 523 -9.65 0.98 -9.31
CA ARG A 523 -8.56 1.14 -8.33
C ARG A 523 -7.21 0.77 -8.95
N MET A 524 -7.18 -0.28 -9.78
CA MET A 524 -6.00 -0.68 -10.54
C MET A 524 -5.57 0.40 -11.54
N ALA A 525 -6.49 0.89 -12.38
CA ALA A 525 -6.22 1.97 -13.32
C ALA A 525 -5.74 3.25 -12.61
N SER A 526 -6.35 3.61 -11.48
CA SER A 526 -5.94 4.76 -10.66
C SER A 526 -4.53 4.60 -10.09
N ALA A 527 -4.14 3.40 -9.64
CA ALA A 527 -2.79 3.15 -9.14
C ALA A 527 -1.73 3.23 -10.25
N LEU A 528 -2.04 2.69 -11.43
CA LEU A 528 -1.19 2.77 -12.62
C LEU A 528 -0.98 4.21 -13.07
N ALA A 529 -2.07 4.98 -13.16
CA ALA A 529 -2.01 6.39 -13.55
C ALA A 529 -1.20 7.23 -12.56
N TYR A 530 -1.41 7.03 -11.25
CA TYR A 530 -0.63 7.75 -10.22
C TYR A 530 0.88 7.49 -10.35
N MET A 531 1.28 6.24 -10.57
CA MET A 531 2.69 5.87 -10.75
C MET A 531 3.22 6.18 -12.15
N GLY A 532 2.44 6.85 -13.01
CA GLY A 532 2.86 7.28 -14.33
C GLY A 532 3.04 6.13 -15.32
N TYR A 533 2.39 4.98 -15.14
CA TYR A 533 2.42 3.89 -16.13
C TYR A 533 1.78 4.32 -17.45
N ASP A 534 2.20 3.69 -18.55
CA ASP A 534 1.53 3.80 -19.83
C ASP A 534 0.23 2.98 -19.80
N VAL A 535 -0.85 3.60 -19.31
CA VAL A 535 -2.14 2.96 -19.07
C VAL A 535 -3.26 3.61 -19.88
N ARG A 536 -4.12 2.79 -20.47
CA ARG A 536 -5.43 3.19 -21.00
C ARG A 536 -6.52 2.32 -20.37
N PHE A 537 -7.55 2.95 -19.82
CA PHE A 537 -8.69 2.25 -19.24
C PHE A 537 -9.99 2.68 -19.89
N ASP A 538 -10.50 1.85 -20.79
CA ASP A 538 -11.78 2.09 -21.45
C ASP A 538 -12.89 1.43 -20.60
N HIS A 539 -13.97 2.15 -20.35
CA HIS A 539 -15.07 1.62 -19.57
C HIS A 539 -16.43 2.10 -20.06
N ALA A 540 -17.47 1.34 -19.71
CA ALA A 540 -18.84 1.66 -20.07
C ALA A 540 -19.83 1.22 -18.99
N GLU A 541 -21.03 1.81 -19.03
CA GLU A 541 -22.13 1.36 -18.20
C GLU A 541 -22.86 0.17 -18.82
N GLY A 542 -23.21 -0.82 -18.00
CA GLY A 542 -24.29 -1.75 -18.30
C GLY A 542 -23.97 -3.00 -19.11
N TYR A 543 -22.76 -3.22 -19.61
CA TYR A 543 -22.36 -4.58 -20.01
C TYR A 543 -22.17 -5.45 -18.76
N GLY A 544 -22.39 -6.77 -18.92
CA GLY A 544 -22.14 -7.74 -17.83
C GLY A 544 -20.72 -8.32 -17.89
N HIS A 545 -20.41 -9.24 -16.98
CA HIS A 545 -19.17 -10.03 -17.04
C HIS A 545 -19.14 -10.97 -18.25
N ASN A 546 -18.75 -10.44 -19.40
CA ASN A 546 -18.66 -11.18 -20.65
C ASN A 546 -17.63 -10.54 -21.60
N SER A 547 -17.47 -11.12 -22.78
CA SER A 547 -16.52 -10.63 -23.78
C SER A 547 -17.07 -9.52 -24.68
N ASP A 548 -18.32 -9.07 -24.52
CA ASP A 548 -18.97 -8.19 -25.49
C ASP A 548 -18.23 -6.85 -25.60
N PHE A 549 -18.06 -6.14 -24.49
CA PHE A 549 -17.35 -4.85 -24.47
C PHE A 549 -15.87 -5.01 -24.86
N GLY A 550 -15.14 -5.89 -24.17
CA GLY A 550 -13.71 -6.09 -24.41
C GLY A 550 -13.39 -6.49 -25.86
N SER A 551 -14.19 -7.37 -26.47
CA SER A 551 -13.96 -7.81 -27.85
C SER A 551 -14.30 -6.73 -28.89
N ALA A 552 -15.32 -5.89 -28.64
CA ALA A 552 -15.66 -4.79 -29.53
C ALA A 552 -14.56 -3.71 -29.57
N HIS A 553 -13.79 -3.58 -28.49
CA HIS A 553 -12.68 -2.63 -28.38
C HIS A 553 -11.29 -3.26 -28.60
N PHE A 554 -11.20 -4.59 -28.79
CA PHE A 554 -9.94 -5.30 -28.90
C PHE A 554 -9.04 -4.79 -30.05
N PRO A 555 -9.55 -4.50 -31.27
CA PRO A 555 -8.72 -3.94 -32.33
C PRO A 555 -8.09 -2.58 -31.96
N ASP A 556 -8.85 -1.68 -31.34
CA ASP A 556 -8.34 -0.38 -30.90
C ASP A 556 -7.33 -0.53 -29.75
N ALA A 557 -7.56 -1.49 -28.86
CA ALA A 557 -6.61 -1.85 -27.82
C ALA A 557 -5.28 -2.33 -28.42
N MET A 558 -5.32 -3.15 -29.48
CA MET A 558 -4.11 -3.64 -30.15
C MET A 558 -3.37 -2.51 -30.87
N ARG A 559 -4.07 -1.63 -31.60
CA ARG A 559 -3.47 -0.41 -32.16
C ARG A 559 -2.75 0.40 -31.10
N TRP A 560 -3.43 0.66 -29.99
CA TRP A 560 -2.85 1.45 -28.90
C TRP A 560 -1.69 0.75 -28.21
N LEU A 561 -1.76 -0.58 -28.00
CA LEU A 561 -0.68 -1.35 -27.39
C LEU A 561 0.56 -1.39 -28.29
N TRP A 562 0.40 -1.61 -29.59
CA TRP A 562 1.49 -1.76 -30.56
C TRP A 562 1.94 -0.46 -31.22
N ARG A 563 1.36 0.68 -30.82
CA ARG A 563 1.76 2.00 -31.28
C ARG A 563 3.26 2.26 -31.07
N SER A 564 3.87 2.95 -32.02
CA SER A 564 5.31 3.22 -32.05
C SER A 564 5.71 4.46 -31.23
N GLU A 565 4.76 5.28 -30.80
CA GLU A 565 5.08 6.47 -30.02
C GLU A 565 5.64 6.09 -28.65
N ASP A 566 6.76 6.74 -28.31
CA ASP A 566 7.32 6.71 -26.98
C ASP A 566 6.35 7.38 -25.99
N TYR A 567 6.24 6.77 -24.82
CA TYR A 567 5.41 7.30 -23.75
C TYR A 567 6.28 8.10 -22.76
N SER A 568 5.87 9.34 -22.51
CA SER A 568 6.42 10.16 -21.44
C SER A 568 5.47 10.14 -20.24
N PRO A 569 5.89 9.63 -19.07
CA PRO A 569 5.06 9.60 -17.88
C PRO A 569 4.48 10.96 -17.51
N THR A 570 3.17 11.02 -17.32
CA THR A 570 2.53 12.16 -16.65
C THR A 570 2.30 11.78 -15.20
N ILE A 571 2.95 12.49 -14.28
CA ILE A 571 2.84 12.24 -12.84
C ILE A 571 1.96 13.33 -12.22
N ASP A 572 0.82 12.93 -11.68
CA ASP A 572 -0.07 13.80 -10.90
C ASP A 572 0.02 13.44 -9.41
N THR A 573 0.72 14.30 -8.66
CA THR A 573 0.85 14.21 -7.19
C THR A 573 0.05 15.28 -6.46
N SER A 574 -0.93 15.91 -7.11
CA SER A 574 -1.76 16.95 -6.48
C SER A 574 -2.57 16.45 -5.28
N GLY A 575 -2.82 15.14 -5.20
CA GLY A 575 -3.47 14.47 -4.07
C GLY A 575 -2.52 14.09 -2.91
N ASP A 576 -1.20 14.22 -3.08
CA ASP A 576 -0.25 13.93 -2.00
C ASP A 576 -0.34 15.02 -0.92
N LEU A 577 -0.48 14.62 0.34
CA LEU A 577 -0.49 15.56 1.46
C LEU A 577 0.94 16.03 1.74
N GLY A 578 1.12 17.20 2.35
CA GLY A 578 2.46 17.74 2.61
C GLY A 578 3.37 16.87 3.50
N GLY A 579 2.82 15.89 4.21
CA GLY A 579 3.57 14.89 4.97
C GLY A 579 3.81 13.56 4.22
N ASP A 580 3.28 13.40 3.00
CA ASP A 580 3.44 12.19 2.22
C ASP A 580 4.79 12.23 1.49
N LEU A 581 5.74 11.45 2.01
CA LEU A 581 7.11 11.39 1.49
C LEU A 581 7.22 10.30 0.42
N THR A 582 6.57 10.51 -0.72
CA THR A 582 6.31 9.47 -1.73
C THR A 582 7.56 9.03 -2.48
N LEU A 583 7.51 7.81 -3.04
CA LEU A 583 8.57 7.30 -3.91
C LEU A 583 8.74 8.19 -5.17
N LEU A 584 7.66 8.73 -5.74
CA LEU A 584 7.70 9.58 -6.94
C LEU A 584 8.41 10.92 -6.70
N ASP A 585 8.40 11.42 -5.47
CA ASP A 585 9.18 12.60 -5.09
C ASP A 585 10.65 12.28 -4.83
N LEU A 586 10.98 11.02 -4.56
CA LEU A 586 12.33 10.57 -4.28
C LEU A 586 13.10 10.17 -5.54
N LEU A 587 12.45 9.51 -6.50
CA LEU A 587 13.08 9.01 -7.72
C LEU A 587 13.51 10.16 -8.64
N VAL A 588 14.71 10.03 -9.21
CA VAL A 588 15.18 10.88 -10.31
C VAL A 588 14.84 10.16 -11.63
N PRO A 589 14.05 10.76 -12.54
CA PRO A 589 13.71 10.14 -13.82
C PRO A 589 14.95 9.74 -14.62
N GLY A 590 15.00 8.47 -15.06
CA GLY A 590 16.13 7.93 -15.84
C GLY A 590 17.32 7.42 -15.01
N GLU A 591 17.37 7.71 -13.70
CA GLU A 591 18.44 7.22 -12.82
C GLU A 591 18.14 5.82 -12.27
N SER A 592 19.17 4.97 -12.28
CA SER A 592 19.13 3.59 -11.77
C SER A 592 20.38 3.28 -10.94
N TRP A 593 20.49 2.05 -10.44
CA TRP A 593 21.65 1.58 -9.69
C TRP A 593 22.90 1.55 -10.57
N GLN A 594 23.99 2.12 -10.05
CA GLN A 594 25.31 2.15 -10.68
C GLN A 594 26.31 1.37 -9.82
N LEU A 595 27.15 0.56 -10.45
CA LEU A 595 28.21 -0.17 -9.75
C LEU A 595 29.28 0.78 -9.23
N VAL A 596 29.69 0.60 -7.97
CA VAL A 596 30.74 1.39 -7.31
C VAL A 596 31.96 0.53 -7.01
N ALA A 597 31.73 -0.66 -6.47
CA ALA A 597 32.78 -1.63 -6.18
C ALA A 597 32.26 -3.06 -6.42
N GLU A 598 33.13 -3.94 -6.89
CA GLU A 598 32.87 -5.37 -7.05
C GLU A 598 34.05 -6.21 -6.58
N ASP A 599 33.93 -7.53 -6.71
CA ASP A 599 34.94 -8.50 -6.28
C ASP A 599 35.27 -8.47 -4.78
N LEU A 600 34.34 -7.96 -3.97
CA LEU A 600 34.45 -7.95 -2.50
C LEU A 600 34.17 -9.35 -1.94
N GLY A 601 34.60 -9.61 -0.71
CA GLY A 601 34.29 -10.89 -0.04
C GLY A 601 32.86 -10.90 0.46
N PHE A 602 32.55 -9.83 1.19
CA PHE A 602 31.24 -9.49 1.70
C PHE A 602 31.30 -8.01 2.08
N ALA A 603 30.42 -7.20 1.50
CA ALA A 603 30.31 -5.77 1.76
C ALA A 603 29.34 -5.53 2.93
N ASP A 604 29.74 -4.71 3.89
CA ASP A 604 28.91 -4.36 5.04
C ASP A 604 29.38 -3.05 5.70
N ALA A 605 28.76 -2.67 6.81
CA ALA A 605 29.18 -1.57 7.68
C ALA A 605 29.28 -0.22 6.95
N LEU A 606 28.27 0.10 6.13
CA LEU A 606 28.25 1.37 5.41
C LEU A 606 27.98 2.51 6.39
N CYS A 607 28.84 3.53 6.39
CA CYS A 607 28.60 4.79 7.09
C CYS A 607 29.12 5.97 6.26
N ALA A 608 28.75 7.20 6.64
CA ALA A 608 29.19 8.40 5.95
C ALA A 608 29.65 9.48 6.93
N ASP A 609 30.59 10.32 6.51
CA ASP A 609 30.96 11.54 7.25
C ASP A 609 30.18 12.76 6.73
N LYS A 610 30.26 13.90 7.44
CA LYS A 610 29.62 15.16 7.05
C LYS A 610 30.06 15.65 5.67
N ALA A 611 31.28 15.33 5.23
CA ALA A 611 31.77 15.68 3.90
C ALA A 611 31.15 14.82 2.78
N GLY A 612 30.45 13.75 3.14
CA GLY A 612 29.78 12.84 2.22
C GLY A 612 30.64 11.67 1.76
N ASN A 613 31.80 11.44 2.38
CA ASN A 613 32.63 10.28 2.06
C ASN A 613 31.93 9.01 2.54
N LEU A 614 31.94 7.95 1.73
CA LEU A 614 31.40 6.66 2.12
C LEU A 614 32.49 5.79 2.75
N TYR A 615 32.20 5.18 3.87
CA TYR A 615 33.03 4.15 4.49
C TYR A 615 32.32 2.80 4.44
N PHE A 616 33.07 1.72 4.29
CA PHE A 616 32.54 0.35 4.28
C PHE A 616 33.61 -0.68 4.68
N CYS A 617 33.19 -1.88 5.05
CA CYS A 617 34.08 -3.02 5.27
C CYS A 617 34.06 -3.98 4.08
N ASP A 618 35.24 -4.47 3.68
CA ASP A 618 35.39 -5.62 2.77
C ASP A 618 35.97 -6.81 3.53
N MET A 619 35.30 -7.95 3.51
CA MET A 619 35.77 -9.17 4.18
C MET A 619 36.73 -10.05 3.34
N ARG A 620 36.95 -9.76 2.03
CA ARG A 620 37.95 -10.49 1.21
C ARG A 620 39.36 -10.00 1.44
N GLU A 621 39.53 -8.68 1.45
CA GLU A 621 40.72 -8.01 1.96
C GLU A 621 40.33 -7.30 3.26
N PRO A 622 40.26 -8.03 4.40
CA PRO A 622 39.79 -7.49 5.67
C PRO A 622 40.26 -6.07 5.94
N GLY A 623 39.31 -5.15 6.04
CA GLY A 623 39.59 -3.76 6.36
C GLY A 623 38.42 -2.82 6.14
N VAL A 624 38.55 -1.64 6.74
CA VAL A 624 37.68 -0.50 6.53
C VAL A 624 38.26 0.35 5.40
N TYR A 625 37.43 0.66 4.41
CA TYR A 625 37.78 1.46 3.25
C TYR A 625 36.92 2.71 3.20
N ARG A 626 37.48 3.79 2.64
CA ARG A 626 36.79 5.05 2.34
C ARG A 626 36.73 5.24 0.83
N ILE A 627 35.60 5.75 0.34
CA ILE A 627 35.42 6.29 -1.00
C ILE A 627 35.21 7.80 -0.86
N ASP A 628 36.10 8.58 -1.47
CA ASP A 628 36.02 10.04 -1.45
C ASP A 628 34.77 10.53 -2.21
N ALA A 629 34.04 11.48 -1.63
CA ALA A 629 32.79 12.00 -2.20
C ALA A 629 32.99 12.77 -3.51
N LYS A 630 34.18 13.37 -3.71
CA LYS A 630 34.47 14.29 -4.82
C LYS A 630 34.99 13.56 -6.04
N ASP A 631 35.96 12.67 -5.83
CA ASP A 631 36.67 11.99 -6.92
C ASP A 631 36.47 10.47 -6.96
N GLY A 632 35.81 9.88 -5.95
CA GLY A 632 35.54 8.45 -5.89
C GLY A 632 36.76 7.60 -5.52
N THR A 633 37.87 8.21 -5.11
CA THR A 633 39.10 7.48 -4.76
C THR A 633 38.86 6.55 -3.57
N LYS A 634 39.22 5.27 -3.72
CA LYS A 634 39.19 4.26 -2.66
C LYS A 634 40.51 4.26 -1.88
N SER A 635 40.46 4.41 -0.56
CA SER A 635 41.62 4.31 0.34
C SER A 635 41.32 3.40 1.53
N LYS A 636 42.29 2.60 1.98
CA LYS A 636 42.17 1.78 3.19
C LYS A 636 42.44 2.63 4.44
N ILE A 637 41.56 2.52 5.43
CA ILE A 637 41.59 3.30 6.69
C ILE A 637 42.11 2.43 7.84
N SER A 638 41.75 1.14 7.85
CA SER A 638 42.16 0.19 8.88
C SER A 638 42.17 -1.24 8.32
N ASP A 639 42.97 -2.11 8.91
CA ASP A 639 43.01 -3.57 8.62
C ASP A 639 41.93 -4.36 9.38
N GLU A 640 41.13 -3.70 10.22
CA GLU A 640 40.09 -4.35 11.01
C GLU A 640 38.88 -4.73 10.14
N SER A 641 38.42 -5.97 10.28
CA SER A 641 37.14 -6.42 9.73
C SER A 641 36.02 -6.14 10.74
N VAL A 642 34.95 -5.49 10.27
CA VAL A 642 33.85 -4.97 11.09
C VAL A 642 32.50 -5.20 10.40
N SER A 643 31.41 -5.29 11.18
CA SER A 643 30.04 -5.47 10.67
C SER A 643 29.15 -4.23 10.79
N GLY A 644 29.52 -3.28 11.63
CA GLY A 644 28.80 -2.04 11.87
C GLY A 644 29.82 -0.94 12.15
N LEU A 645 29.51 0.28 11.71
CA LEU A 645 30.43 1.41 11.72
C LEU A 645 29.62 2.70 11.83
N GLU A 646 30.02 3.60 12.74
CA GLU A 646 29.40 4.93 12.87
C GLU A 646 30.41 5.92 13.43
N PHE A 647 30.28 7.19 13.05
CA PHE A 647 31.10 8.25 13.63
C PHE A 647 30.60 8.64 15.02
N ASN A 648 31.53 9.05 15.88
CA ASN A 648 31.15 9.84 17.05
C ASN A 648 30.68 11.24 16.61
N PRO A 649 29.96 12.01 17.46
CA PRO A 649 29.29 13.25 17.03
C PRO A 649 30.21 14.33 16.41
N ASP A 650 31.48 14.38 16.83
CA ASP A 650 32.48 15.33 16.30
C ASP A 650 33.32 14.77 15.13
N GLU A 651 33.05 13.53 14.71
CA GLU A 651 33.73 12.80 13.63
C GLU A 651 35.24 12.61 13.81
N THR A 652 35.73 12.65 15.05
CA THR A 652 37.13 12.38 15.35
C THR A 652 37.45 10.88 15.45
N LEU A 653 36.45 10.04 15.70
CA LEU A 653 36.58 8.59 15.83
C LEU A 653 35.42 7.86 15.11
N LEU A 654 35.75 6.71 14.55
CA LEU A 654 34.80 5.70 14.11
C LEU A 654 34.62 4.65 15.20
N TYR A 655 33.40 4.37 15.64
CA TYR A 655 33.11 3.19 16.45
C TYR A 655 32.74 2.03 15.53
N ALA A 656 33.24 0.83 15.84
CA ALA A 656 33.04 -0.33 14.99
C ALA A 656 32.74 -1.63 15.76
N CYS A 657 31.86 -2.44 15.17
CA CYS A 657 31.42 -3.73 15.70
C CYS A 657 32.37 -4.86 15.28
N GLN A 658 32.90 -5.62 16.25
CA GLN A 658 33.63 -6.88 15.99
C GLN A 658 33.01 -8.05 16.75
N GLY A 659 31.82 -8.48 16.31
CA GLY A 659 31.09 -9.57 16.93
C GLY A 659 31.86 -10.90 17.02
N SER A 660 32.67 -11.22 16.01
CA SER A 660 33.51 -12.44 16.00
C SER A 660 34.64 -12.39 17.04
N GLN A 661 35.14 -11.20 17.36
CA GLN A 661 36.18 -10.97 18.37
C GLN A 661 35.60 -10.58 19.74
N SER A 662 34.27 -10.57 19.86
CA SER A 662 33.54 -10.22 21.07
C SER A 662 33.88 -8.83 21.65
N ARG A 663 33.99 -7.80 20.80
CA ARG A 663 34.32 -6.43 21.23
C ARG A 663 33.72 -5.34 20.36
N VAL A 664 33.62 -4.13 20.93
CA VAL A 664 33.45 -2.85 20.20
C VAL A 664 34.79 -2.11 20.25
N ILE A 665 35.21 -1.53 19.13
CA ILE A 665 36.45 -0.77 19.00
C ILE A 665 36.17 0.67 18.54
N SER A 666 37.15 1.55 18.73
CA SER A 666 37.24 2.84 18.07
C SER A 666 38.43 2.85 17.11
N ILE A 667 38.28 3.48 15.95
CA ILE A 667 39.30 3.66 14.91
C ILE A 667 39.47 5.16 14.69
N ASP A 668 40.71 5.65 14.73
CA ASP A 668 41.04 6.99 14.24
C ASP A 668 41.08 6.95 12.70
N PRO A 669 40.19 7.65 11.99
CA PRO A 669 40.09 7.58 10.53
C PRO A 669 41.30 8.18 9.79
N ASN A 670 42.15 8.95 10.47
CA ASN A 670 43.35 9.56 9.87
C ASN A 670 44.59 8.69 10.05
N SER A 671 44.77 8.11 11.24
CA SER A 671 45.96 7.31 11.57
C SER A 671 45.75 5.80 11.44
N GLY A 672 44.50 5.34 11.40
CA GLY A 672 44.14 3.92 11.46
C GLY A 672 44.28 3.30 12.85
N ALA A 673 44.62 4.09 13.88
CA ALA A 673 44.84 3.59 15.23
C ALA A 673 43.57 3.01 15.86
N VAL A 674 43.68 1.81 16.44
CA VAL A 674 42.56 1.05 17.02
C VAL A 674 42.65 1.03 18.54
N LYS A 675 41.52 1.22 19.23
CA LYS A 675 41.39 1.00 20.68
C LYS A 675 40.13 0.22 20.99
N THR A 676 40.20 -0.68 21.96
CA THR A 676 39.01 -1.36 22.48
C THR A 676 38.18 -0.41 23.33
N VAL A 677 36.87 -0.36 23.06
CA VAL A 677 35.88 0.42 23.82
C VAL A 677 35.13 -0.47 24.81
N ALA A 678 34.77 -1.69 24.39
CA ALA A 678 34.15 -2.69 25.25
C ALA A 678 34.53 -4.12 24.83
N GLU A 679 34.62 -5.04 25.78
CA GLU A 679 34.89 -6.47 25.57
C GLU A 679 33.73 -7.34 26.09
N GLY A 680 33.68 -8.61 25.66
CA GLY A 680 32.68 -9.58 26.12
C GLY A 680 31.30 -9.41 25.49
N VAL A 681 31.19 -8.58 24.45
CA VAL A 681 29.95 -8.24 23.74
C VAL A 681 29.99 -8.74 22.31
N LYS A 682 28.87 -9.11 21.70
CA LYS A 682 28.80 -9.57 20.30
C LYS A 682 28.03 -8.58 19.42
N PRO A 683 28.60 -7.40 19.14
CA PRO A 683 27.91 -6.36 18.40
C PRO A 683 27.75 -6.73 16.93
N ASN A 684 26.65 -6.29 16.31
CA ASN A 684 26.38 -6.46 14.89
C ASN A 684 26.36 -5.10 14.18
N ASP A 685 25.37 -4.26 14.45
CA ASP A 685 25.28 -2.87 13.97
C ASP A 685 25.18 -1.87 15.14
N LEU A 686 25.51 -0.60 14.92
CA LEU A 686 25.54 0.42 15.98
C LEU A 686 25.10 1.82 15.52
N ALA A 687 24.59 2.61 16.47
CA ALA A 687 24.27 4.03 16.32
C ALA A 687 24.86 4.82 17.50
N VAL A 688 25.19 6.09 17.29
CA VAL A 688 25.82 6.93 18.32
C VAL A 688 24.94 8.14 18.61
N THR A 689 24.55 8.28 19.87
CA THR A 689 23.72 9.39 20.36
C THR A 689 24.48 10.73 20.34
N ASN A 690 23.76 11.86 20.29
CA ASN A 690 24.35 13.20 20.26
C ASN A 690 25.23 13.51 21.49
N ASP A 691 24.96 12.89 22.64
CA ASP A 691 25.77 12.99 23.86
C ASP A 691 26.90 11.94 23.96
N GLY A 692 27.05 11.11 22.92
CA GLY A 692 28.21 10.25 22.69
C GLY A 692 28.08 8.81 23.18
N PHE A 693 26.91 8.38 23.68
CA PHE A 693 26.67 6.98 24.03
C PHE A 693 26.48 6.13 22.77
N ILE A 694 27.01 4.91 22.80
CA ILE A 694 26.92 3.95 21.71
C ILE A 694 25.75 3.01 22.01
N LEU A 695 24.83 2.86 21.05
CA LEU A 695 23.77 1.87 21.07
C LEU A 695 24.07 0.84 19.99
N PHE A 696 24.03 -0.45 20.31
CA PHE A 696 24.33 -1.49 19.34
C PHE A 696 23.44 -2.72 19.52
N THR A 697 23.30 -3.51 18.46
CA THR A 697 22.50 -4.74 18.48
C THR A 697 23.36 -5.96 18.75
N GLN A 698 22.87 -6.85 19.63
CA GLN A 698 23.40 -8.21 19.82
C GLN A 698 22.38 -9.22 19.29
N THR A 699 22.39 -9.44 17.98
CA THR A 699 21.40 -10.26 17.26
C THR A 699 21.23 -11.65 17.88
N GLY A 700 22.33 -12.32 18.23
CA GLY A 700 22.29 -13.67 18.81
C GLY A 700 21.77 -13.75 20.24
N LYS A 701 21.66 -12.62 20.95
CA LYS A 701 21.10 -12.52 22.31
C LYS A 701 19.74 -11.83 22.35
N SER A 702 19.23 -11.33 21.22
CA SER A 702 17.97 -10.59 21.16
C SER A 702 17.96 -9.33 22.05
N GLU A 703 19.10 -8.64 22.10
CA GLU A 703 19.33 -7.45 22.95
C GLU A 703 19.74 -6.23 22.12
N VAL A 704 19.29 -5.04 22.56
CA VAL A 704 19.94 -3.76 22.25
C VAL A 704 20.75 -3.36 23.47
N VAL A 705 22.00 -2.96 23.28
CA VAL A 705 22.97 -2.70 24.34
C VAL A 705 23.50 -1.28 24.22
N ARG A 706 23.74 -0.65 25.36
CA ARG A 706 24.25 0.70 25.52
C ARG A 706 25.64 0.68 26.13
N ILE A 707 26.55 1.49 25.58
CA ILE A 707 27.90 1.73 26.10
C ILE A 707 28.07 3.21 26.38
N ASP A 708 28.60 3.52 27.58
CA ASP A 708 29.23 4.80 27.84
C ASP A 708 30.72 4.72 27.50
N PRO A 709 31.18 5.30 26.38
CA PRO A 709 32.59 5.17 25.99
C PRO A 709 33.55 5.94 26.92
N LYS A 710 33.05 6.81 27.81
CA LYS A 710 33.90 7.54 28.78
C LYS A 710 34.22 6.70 30.01
N SER A 711 33.22 5.96 30.52
CA SER A 711 33.38 5.10 31.69
C SER A 711 33.69 3.65 31.35
N GLY A 712 33.36 3.21 30.13
CA GLY A 712 33.39 1.80 29.71
C GLY A 712 32.19 0.99 30.21
N GLU A 713 31.19 1.62 30.81
CA GLU A 713 29.99 0.92 31.30
C GLU A 713 29.18 0.34 30.14
N VAL A 714 28.81 -0.94 30.25
CA VAL A 714 27.97 -1.66 29.29
C VAL A 714 26.69 -2.12 29.98
N SER A 715 25.53 -1.82 29.40
CA SER A 715 24.22 -2.15 29.95
C SER A 715 23.23 -2.56 28.87
N VAL A 716 22.33 -3.51 29.15
CA VAL A 716 21.24 -3.86 28.23
C VAL A 716 20.21 -2.73 28.24
N ALA A 717 19.92 -2.16 27.07
CA ALA A 717 18.97 -1.06 26.90
C ALA A 717 17.56 -1.55 26.56
N ASP A 718 17.43 -2.63 25.79
CA ASP A 718 16.15 -3.24 25.44
C ASP A 718 16.28 -4.75 25.15
N THR A 719 15.17 -5.46 25.32
CA THR A 719 15.02 -6.89 24.95
C THR A 719 13.67 -7.14 24.25
N GLY A 720 13.51 -8.30 23.63
CA GLY A 720 12.23 -8.76 23.08
C GLY A 720 11.98 -8.39 21.61
N ILE A 721 12.98 -7.87 20.90
CA ILE A 721 13.04 -7.92 19.43
C ILE A 721 13.59 -9.30 19.05
N THR A 722 13.04 -9.97 18.03
CA THR A 722 13.38 -11.38 17.75
C THR A 722 14.85 -11.53 17.37
N LYS A 723 15.30 -10.80 16.35
CA LYS A 723 16.70 -10.71 15.94
C LYS A 723 17.03 -9.24 15.60
N PRO A 724 17.32 -8.40 16.62
CA PRO A 724 17.70 -7.02 16.38
C PRO A 724 18.98 -6.99 15.53
N ASN A 725 18.97 -6.21 14.47
CA ASN A 725 20.06 -6.15 13.49
C ASN A 725 20.40 -4.68 13.20
N GLY A 726 19.99 -4.11 12.06
CA GLY A 726 20.29 -2.72 11.75
C GLY A 726 19.66 -1.73 12.73
N ILE A 727 20.34 -0.61 12.94
CA ILE A 727 19.98 0.39 13.95
C ILE A 727 20.35 1.80 13.45
N ALA A 728 19.45 2.77 13.60
CA ALA A 728 19.74 4.17 13.27
C ALA A 728 18.92 5.16 14.11
N LEU A 729 19.48 6.36 14.29
CA LEU A 729 18.81 7.47 14.95
C LEU A 729 18.11 8.37 13.93
N SER A 730 16.99 8.99 14.32
CA SER A 730 16.46 10.15 13.61
C SER A 730 17.49 11.29 13.59
N ASN A 731 17.38 12.18 12.61
CA ASN A 731 18.32 13.32 12.45
C ASN A 731 18.45 14.20 13.69
N ASP A 732 17.40 14.28 14.51
CA ASP A 732 17.39 15.05 15.76
C ASP A 732 17.83 14.23 16.99
N GLY A 733 18.14 12.93 16.81
CA GLY A 733 18.55 11.99 17.84
C GLY A 733 17.43 11.56 18.80
N GLY A 734 16.19 12.02 18.62
CA GLY A 734 15.08 11.77 19.55
C GLY A 734 14.43 10.39 19.40
N THR A 735 14.59 9.74 18.24
CA THR A 735 14.01 8.43 17.94
C THR A 735 15.08 7.46 17.48
N LEU A 736 15.13 6.27 18.07
CA LEU A 736 15.92 5.15 17.58
C LEU A 736 15.02 4.20 16.79
N ALA A 737 15.47 3.73 15.63
CA ALA A 737 14.88 2.62 14.89
C ALA A 737 15.79 1.38 14.96
N VAL A 738 15.20 0.19 15.11
CA VAL A 738 15.90 -1.10 15.17
C VAL A 738 15.16 -2.12 14.31
N SER A 739 15.79 -2.63 13.26
CA SER A 739 15.17 -3.63 12.38
C SER A 739 15.14 -5.01 13.04
N ASP A 740 14.08 -5.78 12.77
CA ASP A 740 13.98 -7.17 13.21
C ASP A 740 14.23 -8.12 12.04
N TYR A 741 15.45 -8.64 11.94
CA TYR A 741 15.84 -9.59 10.90
C TYR A 741 14.97 -10.85 10.92
N GLY A 742 14.54 -11.26 12.11
CA GLY A 742 13.72 -12.44 12.35
C GLY A 742 12.22 -12.13 12.41
N GLY A 743 11.83 -10.88 12.17
CA GLY A 743 10.47 -10.41 12.32
C GLY A 743 9.93 -9.69 11.09
N THR A 744 8.81 -9.02 11.29
CA THR A 744 8.02 -8.35 10.23
C THR A 744 7.94 -6.84 10.42
N HIS A 745 8.71 -6.29 11.36
CA HIS A 745 8.65 -4.88 11.73
C HIS A 745 10.04 -4.33 12.03
N THR A 746 10.21 -3.04 11.77
CA THR A 746 11.22 -2.21 12.42
C THR A 746 10.59 -1.54 13.64
N TRP A 747 11.28 -1.64 14.77
CA TRP A 747 10.85 -1.12 16.07
C TRP A 747 11.41 0.27 16.27
N THR A 748 10.67 1.12 16.99
CA THR A 748 11.13 2.45 17.33
C THR A 748 11.02 2.76 18.81
N PHE A 749 11.92 3.60 19.30
CA PHE A 749 12.04 4.00 20.70
C PHE A 749 12.17 5.51 20.80
N ARG A 750 11.71 6.09 21.91
CA ARG A 750 12.20 7.41 22.31
C ARG A 750 13.58 7.26 22.93
N VAL A 751 14.47 8.19 22.60
CA VAL A 751 15.83 8.28 23.12
C VAL A 751 15.88 9.42 24.15
N ASN A 752 16.22 9.06 25.38
CA ASN A 752 16.43 9.98 26.49
C ASN A 752 17.93 10.23 26.68
N THR A 753 18.27 11.27 27.45
CA THR A 753 19.65 11.58 27.84
C THR A 753 20.39 10.34 28.33
N GLY A 754 21.63 10.18 27.90
CA GLY A 754 22.46 9.04 28.22
C GLY A 754 22.19 7.81 27.34
N GLY A 755 21.39 7.91 26.28
CA GLY A 755 20.99 6.78 25.44
C GLY A 755 20.01 5.82 26.12
N VAL A 756 19.21 6.29 27.07
CA VAL A 756 18.18 5.47 27.73
C VAL A 756 16.94 5.38 26.82
N LEU A 757 16.43 4.16 26.60
CA LEU A 757 15.34 3.90 25.68
C LEU A 757 14.01 3.65 26.41
N ASP A 758 12.93 4.24 25.90
CA ASP A 758 11.55 3.93 26.30
C ASP A 758 10.56 4.10 25.12
N ALA A 759 9.26 4.03 25.40
CA ALA A 759 8.19 4.19 24.40
C ALA A 759 8.34 3.27 23.15
N LYS A 760 8.81 2.03 23.37
CA LYS A 760 9.02 1.00 22.33
C LYS A 760 7.73 0.67 21.60
N MET A 761 7.74 0.75 20.26
CA MET A 761 6.61 0.35 19.41
C MET A 761 7.04 -0.21 18.05
N PRO A 762 6.31 -1.19 17.48
CA PRO A 762 6.60 -1.74 16.14
C PRO A 762 5.99 -0.85 15.04
N THR A 763 6.50 0.36 14.88
CA THR A 763 5.83 1.40 14.07
C THR A 763 6.03 1.25 12.56
N MET A 764 7.02 0.48 12.09
CA MET A 764 7.34 0.33 10.67
C MET A 764 7.07 -1.11 10.20
N PRO A 765 5.85 -1.43 9.71
CA PRO A 765 5.54 -2.75 9.18
C PRO A 765 6.27 -2.99 7.86
N MET A 766 7.11 -4.03 7.82
CA MET A 766 7.87 -4.39 6.64
C MET A 766 7.00 -5.19 5.66
N ARG A 767 7.07 -4.83 4.37
CA ARG A 767 6.47 -5.63 3.31
C ARG A 767 7.23 -6.95 3.17
N LEU A 768 6.49 -8.04 3.07
CA LEU A 768 7.03 -9.38 2.87
C LEU A 768 6.91 -9.80 1.40
N ARG A 769 7.87 -10.60 0.94
CA ARG A 769 7.83 -11.22 -0.39
C ARG A 769 6.69 -12.25 -0.42
N ILE A 770 5.95 -12.29 -1.54
CA ILE A 770 4.98 -13.37 -1.80
C ILE A 770 5.77 -14.67 -1.94
N ASP A 771 5.37 -15.71 -1.22
CA ASP A 771 5.96 -17.04 -1.40
C ASP A 771 5.30 -17.74 -2.59
N PRO A 772 5.98 -17.85 -3.75
CA PRO A 772 5.40 -18.48 -4.92
C PRO A 772 5.23 -20.00 -4.72
N LYS A 773 5.68 -20.60 -3.62
CA LYS A 773 5.48 -22.01 -3.25
C LYS A 773 4.35 -22.20 -2.24
N GLY A 774 3.87 -21.11 -1.63
CA GLY A 774 2.81 -21.16 -0.64
C GLY A 774 1.45 -21.54 -1.22
N GLU A 775 0.50 -21.84 -0.34
CA GLU A 775 -0.88 -22.14 -0.71
C GLU A 775 -1.65 -20.83 -0.91
N PHE A 776 -2.15 -20.62 -2.13
CA PHE A 776 -3.04 -19.51 -2.45
C PHE A 776 -4.48 -19.94 -2.15
N ASN A 777 -5.16 -19.23 -1.27
CA ASN A 777 -6.55 -19.50 -0.91
C ASN A 777 -7.48 -18.41 -1.44
N PHE A 778 -8.72 -18.79 -1.73
CA PHE A 778 -9.75 -17.81 -2.10
C PHE A 778 -10.15 -16.95 -0.90
N ASN A 779 -10.38 -15.66 -1.12
CA ASN A 779 -10.64 -14.67 -0.06
C ASN A 779 -9.52 -14.51 0.97
N GLU A 780 -8.32 -15.04 0.73
CA GLU A 780 -7.19 -14.84 1.62
C GLU A 780 -6.12 -14.01 0.94
N GLU A 781 -5.29 -13.41 1.77
CA GLU A 781 -4.07 -12.76 1.29
C GLU A 781 -3.18 -13.80 0.62
N PRO A 782 -2.32 -13.39 -0.33
CA PRO A 782 -1.36 -14.35 -0.85
C PRO A 782 -0.44 -14.83 0.28
N PRO A 783 0.10 -16.06 0.17
CA PRO A 783 1.10 -16.53 1.10
C PRO A 783 2.33 -15.63 1.02
N TYR A 784 2.81 -15.20 2.19
CA TYR A 784 4.05 -14.43 2.31
C TYR A 784 5.12 -15.28 2.99
N VAL A 785 6.39 -14.98 2.72
CA VAL A 785 7.49 -15.47 3.55
C VAL A 785 7.33 -14.99 4.99
N ALA A 786 7.84 -15.76 5.97
CA ALA A 786 7.56 -15.51 7.38
C ALA A 786 8.27 -14.29 7.98
N VAL A 787 9.39 -13.84 7.38
CA VAL A 787 10.25 -12.80 7.94
C VAL A 787 10.70 -11.82 6.86
N SER A 788 10.90 -10.57 7.26
CA SER A 788 11.33 -9.48 6.36
C SER A 788 12.82 -9.50 6.05
N LYS A 789 13.64 -10.10 6.94
CA LYS A 789 15.10 -9.99 6.95
C LYS A 789 15.58 -8.54 6.98
N GLY A 790 14.93 -7.70 7.80
CA GLY A 790 15.39 -6.35 8.08
C GLY A 790 16.83 -6.35 8.59
N ASP A 791 17.73 -5.65 7.92
CA ASP A 791 19.15 -5.57 8.25
C ASP A 791 19.56 -4.08 8.39
N GLY A 792 20.75 -3.68 7.96
CA GLY A 792 21.26 -2.31 8.02
C GLY A 792 20.32 -1.24 7.46
N MET A 793 20.46 -0.02 7.96
CA MET A 793 19.54 1.07 7.63
C MET A 793 20.22 2.44 7.58
N ALA A 794 19.53 3.41 6.97
CA ALA A 794 19.95 4.80 6.93
C ALA A 794 18.78 5.76 7.17
N VAL A 795 19.09 7.01 7.48
CA VAL A 795 18.12 8.10 7.59
C VAL A 795 18.56 9.25 6.70
N ASP A 796 17.65 9.77 5.86
CA ASP A 796 17.95 10.94 5.03
C ASP A 796 17.65 12.27 5.73
N ARG A 797 18.04 13.39 5.12
CA ARG A 797 17.83 14.75 5.66
C ARG A 797 16.37 15.14 5.91
N LYS A 798 15.39 14.45 5.28
CA LYS A 798 13.95 14.64 5.55
C LYS A 798 13.43 13.75 6.70
N GLY A 799 14.28 12.87 7.21
CA GLY A 799 13.95 11.90 8.25
C GLY A 799 13.30 10.63 7.70
N ARG A 800 13.41 10.34 6.39
CA ARG A 800 12.97 9.04 5.87
C ARG A 800 13.93 7.96 6.33
N TYR A 801 13.39 6.84 6.79
CA TYR A 801 14.16 5.64 7.12
C TYR A 801 14.24 4.74 5.89
N TYR A 802 15.43 4.22 5.61
CA TYR A 802 15.75 3.27 4.55
C TYR A 802 16.19 1.98 5.23
N VAL A 803 15.42 0.90 5.10
CA VAL A 803 15.70 -0.38 5.77
C VAL A 803 15.94 -1.44 4.72
N THR A 804 17.13 -2.05 4.70
CA THR A 804 17.40 -3.19 3.81
C THR A 804 16.56 -4.40 4.21
N SER A 805 16.18 -5.23 3.24
CA SER A 805 15.34 -6.40 3.47
C SER A 805 15.47 -7.42 2.33
N ASP A 806 14.84 -8.59 2.49
CA ASP A 806 14.77 -9.61 1.43
C ASP A 806 14.15 -9.09 0.12
N LEU A 807 13.29 -8.07 0.21
CA LEU A 807 12.59 -7.47 -0.94
C LEU A 807 13.38 -6.33 -1.61
N GLY A 808 14.36 -5.75 -0.93
CA GLY A 808 15.03 -4.50 -1.32
C GLY A 808 15.10 -3.48 -0.20
N VAL A 809 15.36 -2.22 -0.54
CA VAL A 809 15.38 -1.11 0.43
C VAL A 809 13.97 -0.58 0.62
N GLN A 810 13.39 -0.80 1.80
CA GLN A 810 12.05 -0.31 2.16
C GLN A 810 12.16 1.07 2.82
N ILE A 811 11.34 2.01 2.34
CA ILE A 811 11.41 3.41 2.76
C ILE A 811 10.20 3.73 3.62
N PHE A 812 10.43 4.43 4.73
CA PHE A 812 9.39 4.89 5.65
C PHE A 812 9.52 6.38 5.93
N ASP A 813 8.39 7.06 6.14
CA ASP A 813 8.41 8.43 6.64
C ASP A 813 8.81 8.47 8.14
N PRO A 814 9.06 9.67 8.73
CA PRO A 814 9.41 9.80 10.15
C PRO A 814 8.37 9.22 11.12
N THR A 815 7.13 9.01 10.69
CA THR A 815 6.05 8.41 11.48
C THR A 815 5.95 6.89 11.31
N GLY A 816 6.82 6.30 10.48
CA GLY A 816 6.88 4.89 10.16
C GLY A 816 5.83 4.42 9.15
N ARG A 817 5.21 5.33 8.37
CA ARG A 817 4.32 4.93 7.26
C ARG A 817 5.17 4.47 6.06
N PRO A 818 4.83 3.34 5.40
CA PRO A 818 5.59 2.88 4.23
C PRO A 818 5.44 3.81 3.02
N CYS A 819 6.56 4.26 2.48
CA CYS A 819 6.69 5.18 1.34
C CYS A 819 6.93 4.47 0.00
N GLY A 820 7.61 3.33 0.02
CA GLY A 820 7.95 2.59 -1.20
C GLY A 820 9.06 1.57 -0.98
N VAL A 821 9.38 0.82 -2.03
CA VAL A 821 10.47 -0.15 -2.05
C VAL A 821 11.31 0.08 -3.30
N LEU A 822 12.62 0.24 -3.11
CA LEU A 822 13.60 0.14 -4.19
C LEU A 822 14.04 -1.32 -4.31
N PRO A 823 13.88 -1.96 -5.48
CA PRO A 823 14.18 -3.38 -5.64
C PRO A 823 15.67 -3.67 -5.51
N LYS A 824 15.98 -4.93 -5.19
CA LYS A 824 17.34 -5.48 -5.25
C LYS A 824 17.90 -5.38 -6.67
N VAL A 825 19.22 -5.21 -6.78
CA VAL A 825 19.91 -5.30 -8.08
C VAL A 825 20.11 -6.76 -8.49
N ASP A 826 20.54 -7.58 -7.53
CA ASP A 826 20.80 -9.01 -7.71
C ASP A 826 19.96 -9.84 -6.71
N GLU A 827 18.94 -10.54 -7.20
CA GLU A 827 18.01 -11.32 -6.38
C GLU A 827 18.70 -12.45 -5.58
N ASP A 828 19.84 -12.95 -6.04
CA ASP A 828 20.56 -14.08 -5.43
C ASP A 828 21.56 -13.64 -4.35
N GLN A 829 21.86 -12.34 -4.24
CA GLN A 829 22.77 -11.79 -3.25
C GLN A 829 22.04 -11.16 -2.06
N PRO A 830 22.56 -11.31 -0.81
CA PRO A 830 21.98 -10.65 0.36
C PRO A 830 22.18 -9.13 0.27
N LEU A 831 21.18 -8.36 0.65
CA LEU A 831 21.24 -6.91 0.79
C LEU A 831 21.43 -6.60 2.28
N THR A 832 22.61 -6.11 2.66
CA THR A 832 23.06 -6.07 4.06
C THR A 832 22.91 -4.69 4.65
N SER A 833 23.54 -3.68 4.04
CA SER A 833 23.56 -2.32 4.57
C SER A 833 23.27 -1.28 3.48
N CYS A 834 22.83 -0.10 3.89
CA CYS A 834 22.63 1.04 3.02
C CYS A 834 23.01 2.34 3.73
N MET A 835 23.48 3.35 3.00
CA MET A 835 23.83 4.66 3.56
C MET A 835 23.65 5.77 2.53
N LEU A 836 23.19 6.95 2.97
CA LEU A 836 23.19 8.16 2.15
C LEU A 836 24.56 8.84 2.28
N ALA A 837 25.20 9.12 1.14
CA ALA A 837 26.49 9.79 1.08
C ALA A 837 26.59 10.65 -0.21
N GLY A 838 27.81 11.07 -0.56
CA GLY A 838 28.08 12.08 -1.58
C GLY A 838 27.99 13.50 -1.01
N GLU A 839 28.51 14.50 -1.72
CA GLU A 839 28.61 15.89 -1.24
C GLU A 839 27.28 16.43 -0.68
N GLU A 840 26.16 16.03 -1.29
CA GLU A 840 24.82 16.45 -0.90
C GLU A 840 24.04 15.40 -0.10
N HIS A 841 24.67 14.29 0.32
CA HIS A 841 24.01 13.19 1.06
C HIS A 841 22.69 12.73 0.44
N ASN A 842 22.64 12.76 -0.89
CA ASN A 842 21.47 12.42 -1.68
C ASN A 842 21.72 11.21 -2.57
N THR A 843 22.90 10.59 -2.46
CA THR A 843 23.23 9.36 -3.16
C THR A 843 23.10 8.20 -2.17
N LEU A 844 22.15 7.30 -2.43
CA LEU A 844 21.97 6.08 -1.67
C LEU A 844 22.95 5.03 -2.16
N PHE A 845 23.80 4.56 -1.25
CA PHE A 845 24.67 3.42 -1.45
C PHE A 845 24.04 2.18 -0.82
N ILE A 846 24.22 1.02 -1.45
CA ILE A 846 23.83 -0.27 -0.91
C ILE A 846 24.98 -1.27 -0.99
N ALA A 847 25.16 -2.05 0.06
CA ALA A 847 25.99 -3.25 0.05
C ALA A 847 25.12 -4.47 -0.26
N GLN A 848 25.47 -5.17 -1.34
CA GLN A 848 24.73 -6.35 -1.78
C GLN A 848 25.69 -7.50 -2.09
N GLY A 849 25.90 -8.36 -1.09
CA GLY A 849 26.83 -9.49 -1.15
C GLY A 849 28.25 -9.02 -1.43
N LYS A 850 28.71 -9.21 -2.67
CA LYS A 850 30.09 -8.94 -3.10
C LYS A 850 30.27 -7.60 -3.82
N LYS A 851 29.22 -6.77 -3.85
CA LYS A 851 29.18 -5.53 -4.63
C LYS A 851 28.60 -4.38 -3.82
N ILE A 852 29.02 -3.17 -4.17
CA ILE A 852 28.41 -1.92 -3.71
C ILE A 852 27.84 -1.21 -4.93
N TYR A 853 26.61 -0.76 -4.80
CA TYR A 853 25.93 0.06 -5.80
C TYR A 853 25.59 1.43 -5.23
N LYS A 854 25.39 2.42 -6.09
CA LYS A 854 24.88 3.74 -5.75
C LYS A 854 23.70 4.13 -6.62
N ARG A 855 22.86 5.01 -6.10
CA ARG A 855 21.75 5.62 -6.83
C ARG A 855 21.52 7.05 -6.34
N LEU A 856 21.41 7.99 -7.28
CA LEU A 856 21.04 9.37 -6.96
C LEU A 856 19.54 9.47 -6.65
N LEU A 857 19.20 10.20 -5.59
CA LEU A 857 17.83 10.44 -5.13
C LEU A 857 17.57 11.95 -4.95
N THR A 858 16.29 12.33 -4.99
CA THR A 858 15.85 13.71 -4.78
C THR A 858 15.46 13.95 -3.32
N VAL A 859 16.40 13.74 -2.39
CA VAL A 859 16.14 13.84 -0.94
C VAL A 859 15.50 15.18 -0.58
N ASP A 860 15.96 16.28 -1.17
CA ASP A 860 15.64 17.66 -0.79
C ASP A 860 14.66 18.41 -1.69
N ARG A 861 13.83 17.73 -2.52
CA ARG A 861 12.95 18.40 -3.51
C ARG A 861 12.41 19.76 -2.99
N PRO A 862 12.55 20.84 -3.78
CA PRO A 862 12.14 22.16 -3.36
C PRO A 862 10.64 22.15 -3.03
N LYS A 863 10.25 22.93 -2.00
CA LYS A 863 8.84 23.19 -1.71
C LYS A 863 8.16 23.67 -3.01
N ARG A 864 7.18 22.91 -3.49
CA ARG A 864 6.30 23.33 -4.60
C ARG A 864 5.45 24.53 -4.19
#